data_AF-A0ABD0TTQ3-F1
#
_entry.id   AF-A0ABD0TTQ3-F1
#
_cell.length_a   1.000
_cell.length_b   1.000
_cell.length_c   1.000
_cell.angle_alpha   90.00
_cell.angle_beta   90.00
_cell.angle_gamma   90.00
#
_symmetry.space_group_name_H-M   'P 1'
#
loop_
_entity.id
_entity.type
_entity.pdbx_description
1 polymer ?
#
loop_
_entity_poly.entity_id
_entity_poly.type
_entity_poly.pdbx_seq_one_letter_code
_entity_poly.pdbx_strand_id
1 'polypeptide(L)'
;MIIRSPEPEVKIVVERNPIKTSFEEWARPGHFSRTIAKGPDTTTWIWNLHADAHDFDSHTSYLEEISRKVFSAHFGQLSIIFLWLSDIAHHHLAIAIMFLIAGHMYRTNWAIGHGLKDILEAHKGLYEILTTSWHSQLSMNLAMLGSLTIVVAHHMYSMPPYPYLAIDYGTQLSLFTHHMWIGGFLIVGAAAHAAIFMVRDYDPTTRYNDLLDRVLRHRDAIISHLNWACIFLGFHSFGLYIHNDTMSALGRPQDMFSDTAIQLQPIEQRWVQNTHALAPSVTAPGATTSTSLTWGGGELVAVGGKVALLPIPLGTADFLVHHIHAFTIHVTVLILLKGVLFARSSRLIPDKANLGFRFPCDGPGRGGMSSIRLGSCILRSILDSDVWGTISDQGVVTHITGGNFAQSSITINGWLQDFLWAQASQLAIIFLWTSGNLFHVAWQGNFESWIQDPLHVRPIAHAILDPHFGQPAVEAFTRGGAIGPVNIAYSGVYQWWYTIGLRTNGDLYTGALFILLLSAISLIASWLHLQPKWKPSVSWFKNAESRLNHHLSGLFGVSSLAWTGHLVHVAIPGSRGEYTYCRIPKGWAPFLWVIGGFHPQTQTDIAHHHLAIAFLFLVAGNIYITNFGIGHSIKDLLEAHIPPGGRLGRGHKGLYDTIKNSLHFQLGLALASLGVITSLVAQHMYSLPAYAFIAQDFTTQAALYTHHQYIAGFIMTGAFAHGAIFFMRDYNPEQNEDNVLARMLDHKEAITSHLSWASLFLGFHTLGLYVHNDVMLAFGTPEKQILIEPIFAQWIQSAHGKTSYGFDVLLSSTNSPAFNAGRSIWLPGWLNAIN
;
A
#
# COMPACT_ATOMS: atom_id res chain seq x y z
N MET A 1 -9.14 -11.22 62.80
CA MET A 1 -9.43 -9.88 62.27
C MET A 1 -8.11 -9.14 62.20
N ILE A 2 -7.39 -9.21 61.08
CA ILE A 2 -6.10 -8.51 60.93
C ILE A 2 -6.44 -7.14 60.33
N ILE A 3 -6.43 -6.10 61.17
CA ILE A 3 -6.54 -4.71 60.74
C ILE A 3 -5.22 -4.38 60.04
N ARG A 4 -5.20 -4.45 58.71
CA ARG A 4 -4.11 -3.86 57.91
C ARG A 4 -4.22 -2.33 58.00
N SER A 5 -3.08 -1.65 57.96
CA SER A 5 -2.99 -0.19 57.94
C SER A 5 -3.89 0.42 56.85
N PRO A 6 -4.56 1.56 57.12
CA PRO A 6 -5.43 2.19 56.15
C PRO A 6 -4.60 2.58 54.92
N GLU A 7 -5.01 2.11 53.75
CA GLU A 7 -4.55 2.67 52.47
C GLU A 7 -4.93 4.16 52.42
N PRO A 8 -4.12 5.03 51.79
CA PRO A 8 -4.42 6.44 51.70
C PRO A 8 -5.79 6.65 51.04
N GLU A 9 -6.66 7.43 51.68
CA GLU A 9 -7.96 7.84 51.13
C GLU A 9 -7.76 8.44 49.73
N VAL A 10 -8.58 7.99 48.76
CA VAL A 10 -8.63 8.59 47.43
C VAL A 10 -9.16 10.02 47.58
N LYS A 11 -8.30 11.00 47.33
CA LYS A 11 -8.57 12.44 47.44
C LYS A 11 -8.36 13.11 46.09
N ILE A 12 -9.19 14.11 45.79
CA ILE A 12 -8.96 15.00 44.65
C ILE A 12 -7.88 16.01 45.06
N VAL A 13 -6.72 15.95 44.40
CA VAL A 13 -5.61 16.88 44.60
C VAL A 13 -5.35 17.59 43.27
N VAL A 14 -5.41 18.93 43.28
CA VAL A 14 -5.18 19.76 42.09
C VAL A 14 -4.32 20.96 42.43
N GLU A 15 -3.41 21.32 41.54
CA GLU A 15 -2.67 22.58 41.62
C GLU A 15 -3.44 23.69 40.91
N ARG A 16 -3.50 24.88 41.52
CA ARG A 16 -4.13 26.05 40.89
C ARG A 16 -3.10 26.79 40.03
N ASN A 17 -3.45 27.00 38.76
CA ASN A 17 -2.65 27.74 37.78
C ASN A 17 -1.19 27.26 37.67
N PRO A 18 -0.94 25.95 37.45
CA PRO A 18 0.42 25.43 37.35
C PRO A 18 1.18 25.96 36.13
N ILE A 19 0.45 26.34 35.07
CA ILE A 19 1.00 26.96 33.85
C ILE A 19 0.13 28.16 33.50
N LYS A 20 0.75 29.31 33.19
CA LYS A 20 0.06 30.52 32.77
C LYS A 20 -0.40 30.38 31.32
N THR A 21 -1.69 30.56 31.06
CA THR A 21 -2.22 30.61 29.69
C THR A 21 -1.63 31.83 28.96
N SER A 22 -0.83 31.59 27.92
CA SER A 22 -0.15 32.62 27.14
C SER A 22 0.10 32.12 25.72
N PHE A 23 0.08 33.03 24.74
CA PHE A 23 0.50 32.75 23.36
C PHE A 23 2.02 32.86 23.17
N GLU A 24 2.78 33.23 24.21
CA GLU A 24 4.24 33.41 24.10
C GLU A 24 4.94 32.14 23.62
N GLU A 25 4.54 30.97 24.12
CA GLU A 25 5.13 29.68 23.72
C GLU A 25 4.69 29.23 22.32
N TRP A 26 3.59 29.76 21.79
CA TRP A 26 3.14 29.48 20.42
C TRP A 26 4.03 30.19 19.40
N ALA A 27 4.60 31.34 19.78
CA ALA A 27 5.58 32.07 18.98
C ALA A 27 6.99 31.43 19.02
N ARG A 28 7.19 30.39 19.83
CA ARG A 28 8.44 29.61 19.94
C ARG A 28 8.19 28.14 19.59
N PRO A 29 8.08 27.77 18.30
CA PRO A 29 7.83 26.39 17.92
C PRO A 29 8.99 25.50 18.40
N GLY A 30 8.66 24.40 19.08
CA GLY A 30 9.64 23.49 19.66
C GLY A 30 10.07 23.84 21.10
N HIS A 31 9.43 24.81 21.76
CA HIS A 31 9.71 25.16 23.16
C HIS A 31 9.71 23.95 24.12
N PHE A 32 8.95 22.92 23.79
CA PHE A 32 8.78 21.71 24.59
C PHE A 32 9.99 20.74 24.58
N SER A 33 10.95 20.90 23.67
CA SER A 33 12.16 20.07 23.64
C SER A 33 13.41 20.95 23.56
N ARG A 34 14.33 20.76 24.51
CA ARG A 34 15.59 21.54 24.60
C ARG A 34 16.47 21.42 23.35
N THR A 35 16.31 20.33 22.60
CA THR A 35 17.06 20.05 21.38
C THR A 35 16.58 20.92 20.21
N ILE A 36 15.25 21.11 20.10
CA ILE A 36 14.63 21.89 19.02
C ILE A 36 14.33 23.35 19.45
N ALA A 37 14.29 23.67 20.74
CA ALA A 37 14.07 25.03 21.22
C ALA A 37 15.17 26.03 20.79
N LYS A 38 16.34 25.53 20.33
CA LYS A 38 17.45 26.34 19.80
C LYS A 38 17.15 27.00 18.45
N GLY A 39 16.10 26.56 17.77
CA GLY A 39 15.68 27.10 16.47
C GLY A 39 16.11 26.25 15.27
N PRO A 40 15.60 26.57 14.08
CA PRO A 40 15.77 25.77 12.87
C PRO A 40 17.14 25.99 12.21
N ASP A 41 18.17 25.30 12.69
CA ASP A 41 19.49 25.29 12.02
C ASP A 41 19.49 24.43 10.73
N THR A 42 18.55 23.48 10.61
CA THR A 42 18.40 22.59 9.44
C THR A 42 16.94 22.30 9.15
N THR A 43 16.59 21.88 7.94
CA THR A 43 15.21 21.46 7.60
C THR A 43 14.75 20.21 8.36
N THR A 44 15.70 19.39 8.85
CA THR A 44 15.44 18.28 9.77
C THR A 44 14.74 18.75 11.05
N TRP A 45 15.02 19.98 11.50
CA TRP A 45 14.36 20.58 12.65
C TRP A 45 12.84 20.62 12.50
N ILE A 46 12.34 20.93 11.29
CA ILE A 46 10.90 20.99 11.01
C ILE A 46 10.30 19.60 11.17
N TRP A 47 10.95 18.55 10.68
CA TRP A 47 10.45 17.18 10.82
C TRP A 47 10.49 16.70 12.27
N ASN A 48 11.55 17.02 13.01
CA ASN A 48 11.65 16.71 14.44
C ASN A 48 10.61 17.46 15.27
N LEU A 49 10.33 18.72 14.94
CA LEU A 49 9.26 19.51 15.58
C LEU A 49 7.90 18.78 15.52
N HIS A 50 7.55 18.18 14.38
CA HIS A 50 6.30 17.44 14.23
C HIS A 50 6.37 16.03 14.83
N ALA A 51 7.50 15.34 14.65
CA ALA A 51 7.69 13.98 15.15
C ALA A 51 7.68 13.91 16.69
N ASP A 52 8.22 14.93 17.35
CA ASP A 52 8.41 14.95 18.81
C ASP A 52 7.26 15.67 19.54
N ALA A 53 6.29 16.26 18.82
CA ALA A 53 5.24 17.09 19.39
C ALA A 53 4.38 16.38 20.46
N HIS A 54 4.08 15.09 20.25
CA HIS A 54 3.32 14.27 21.20
C HIS A 54 4.20 13.21 21.91
N ASP A 55 5.53 13.27 21.76
CA ASP A 55 6.46 12.45 22.54
C ASP A 55 6.71 13.12 23.91
N PHE A 56 5.69 13.16 24.77
CA PHE A 56 5.71 13.92 26.02
C PHE A 56 6.84 13.49 26.98
N ASP A 57 7.21 12.21 26.96
CA ASP A 57 8.31 11.67 27.76
C ASP A 57 9.67 12.23 27.35
N SER A 58 9.80 12.70 26.10
CA SER A 58 11.01 13.38 25.63
C SER A 58 11.09 14.85 26.05
N HIS A 59 9.96 15.45 26.46
CA HIS A 59 9.89 16.87 26.84
C HIS A 59 10.37 17.08 28.28
N THR A 60 10.02 16.16 29.17
CA THR A 60 10.18 16.27 30.61
C THR A 60 10.32 14.89 31.24
N SER A 61 11.10 14.76 32.31
CA SER A 61 11.22 13.52 33.08
C SER A 61 10.18 13.42 34.21
N TYR A 62 9.35 14.45 34.40
CA TYR A 62 8.36 14.49 35.48
C TYR A 62 7.06 13.82 35.05
N LEU A 63 6.81 12.61 35.56
CA LEU A 63 5.63 11.80 35.25
C LEU A 63 4.29 12.53 35.51
N GLU A 64 4.25 13.40 36.51
CA GLU A 64 3.06 14.19 36.81
C GLU A 64 2.72 15.19 35.68
N GLU A 65 3.72 15.86 35.11
CA GLU A 65 3.54 16.78 33.98
C GLU A 65 3.10 16.02 32.72
N ILE A 66 3.71 14.87 32.45
CA ILE A 66 3.33 13.97 31.35
C ILE A 66 1.86 13.54 31.51
N SER A 67 1.47 13.12 32.71
CA SER A 67 0.10 12.70 33.03
C SER A 67 -0.90 13.83 32.81
N ARG A 68 -0.56 15.07 33.17
CA ARG A 68 -1.39 16.27 32.90
C ARG A 68 -1.54 16.53 31.40
N LYS A 69 -0.46 16.41 30.62
CA LYS A 69 -0.49 16.55 29.15
C LYS A 69 -1.34 15.48 28.49
N VAL A 70 -1.18 14.21 28.89
CA VAL A 70 -2.00 13.08 28.41
C VAL A 70 -3.48 13.30 28.74
N PHE A 71 -3.79 13.62 29.99
CA PHE A 71 -5.17 13.88 30.42
C PHE A 71 -5.81 15.04 29.64
N SER A 72 -5.07 16.13 29.41
CA SER A 72 -5.55 17.26 28.61
C SER A 72 -5.71 16.90 27.13
N ALA A 73 -4.79 16.14 26.55
CA ALA A 73 -4.88 15.66 25.17
C ALA A 73 -6.07 14.72 24.96
N HIS A 74 -6.44 13.92 25.96
CA HIS A 74 -7.67 13.12 25.92
C HIS A 74 -8.92 13.97 25.76
N PHE A 75 -9.02 15.14 26.41
CA PHE A 75 -10.15 16.05 26.18
C PHE A 75 -10.13 16.67 24.79
N GLY A 76 -8.94 16.97 24.25
CA GLY A 76 -8.79 17.39 22.85
C GLY A 76 -9.30 16.31 21.89
N GLN A 77 -8.87 15.07 22.07
CA GLN A 77 -9.31 13.94 21.27
C GLN A 77 -10.81 13.63 21.46
N LEU A 78 -11.31 13.66 22.69
CA LEU A 78 -12.75 13.49 22.99
C LEU A 78 -13.59 14.61 22.37
N SER A 79 -13.10 15.85 22.32
CA SER A 79 -13.82 16.94 21.65
C SER A 79 -13.93 16.69 20.14
N ILE A 80 -12.87 16.14 19.52
CA ILE A 80 -12.89 15.71 18.12
C ILE A 80 -13.84 14.52 17.95
N ILE A 81 -13.87 13.56 18.87
CA ILE A 81 -14.78 12.39 18.80
C ILE A 81 -16.25 12.76 19.06
N PHE A 82 -16.54 13.65 20.01
CA PHE A 82 -17.92 14.05 20.34
C PHE A 82 -18.57 14.90 19.26
N LEU A 83 -17.78 15.60 18.46
CA LEU A 83 -18.26 16.24 17.24
C LEU A 83 -18.69 15.17 16.17
N TRP A 84 -18.47 13.85 16.39
CA TRP A 84 -18.64 12.76 15.41
C TRP A 84 -19.81 11.78 15.60
N LEU A 85 -20.36 11.59 16.80
CA LEU A 85 -21.24 10.43 17.04
C LEU A 85 -22.54 10.75 17.79
N SER A 86 -23.67 10.20 17.31
CA SER A 86 -24.94 10.10 18.03
C SER A 86 -25.69 8.77 17.78
N ASP A 87 -25.93 8.06 18.89
CA ASP A 87 -27.09 7.20 19.25
C ASP A 87 -27.09 5.66 19.05
N ILE A 88 -27.69 4.96 20.04
CA ILE A 88 -28.63 3.79 20.03
C ILE A 88 -28.81 3.26 21.47
N ALA A 89 -30.03 2.88 21.90
CA ALA A 89 -30.37 2.79 23.34
C ALA A 89 -30.63 1.39 23.98
N HIS A 90 -30.91 0.29 23.27
CA HIS A 90 -31.48 -0.90 23.95
C HIS A 90 -30.51 -2.03 24.37
N HIS A 91 -29.42 -2.30 23.63
CA HIS A 91 -28.34 -3.20 24.10
C HIS A 91 -27.58 -2.61 25.30
N HIS A 92 -27.57 -1.28 25.37
CA HIS A 92 -26.90 -0.51 26.40
C HIS A 92 -27.48 -0.72 27.79
N LEU A 93 -28.74 -1.17 27.97
CA LEU A 93 -29.30 -1.37 29.31
C LEU A 93 -28.71 -2.62 30.01
N ALA A 94 -28.57 -3.73 29.29
CA ALA A 94 -27.97 -4.96 29.84
C ALA A 94 -26.46 -4.79 30.06
N ILE A 95 -25.78 -4.13 29.11
CA ILE A 95 -24.38 -3.71 29.25
C ILE A 95 -24.21 -2.73 30.42
N ALA A 96 -25.12 -1.76 30.60
CA ALA A 96 -25.07 -0.79 31.68
C ALA A 96 -25.19 -1.45 33.05
N ILE A 97 -26.11 -2.39 33.24
CA ILE A 97 -26.25 -3.12 34.50
C ILE A 97 -24.97 -3.93 34.79
N MET A 98 -24.43 -4.61 33.78
CA MET A 98 -23.19 -5.40 33.94
C MET A 98 -22.00 -4.50 34.29
N PHE A 99 -21.81 -3.37 33.59
CA PHE A 99 -20.72 -2.44 33.89
C PHE A 99 -20.92 -1.69 35.22
N LEU A 100 -22.17 -1.40 35.61
CA LEU A 100 -22.47 -0.77 36.90
C LEU A 100 -22.12 -1.73 38.04
N ILE A 101 -22.49 -3.01 37.95
CA ILE A 101 -22.10 -4.04 38.93
C ILE A 101 -20.58 -4.23 38.93
N ALA A 102 -19.95 -4.38 37.77
CA ALA A 102 -18.50 -4.54 37.65
C ALA A 102 -17.71 -3.35 38.22
N GLY A 103 -18.24 -2.13 38.08
CA GLY A 103 -17.65 -0.91 38.63
C GLY A 103 -17.56 -0.86 40.15
N HIS A 104 -18.32 -1.71 40.87
CA HIS A 104 -18.30 -1.80 42.34
C HIS A 104 -17.38 -2.91 42.88
N MET A 105 -16.59 -3.58 42.02
CA MET A 105 -15.69 -4.67 42.43
C MET A 105 -14.46 -4.18 43.23
N TYR A 106 -13.97 -2.97 42.95
CA TYR A 106 -12.70 -2.47 43.48
C TYR A 106 -12.87 -1.72 44.80
N ARG A 107 -11.93 -1.94 45.73
CA ARG A 107 -11.91 -1.26 47.03
C ARG A 107 -11.61 0.23 46.84
N THR A 108 -12.43 1.06 47.47
CA THR A 108 -12.27 2.53 47.52
C THR A 108 -12.29 3.00 48.99
N ASN A 109 -12.76 4.21 49.28
CA ASN A 109 -12.74 4.79 50.62
C ASN A 109 -13.63 4.06 51.64
N TRP A 110 -14.59 3.23 51.19
CA TRP A 110 -15.54 2.52 52.06
C TRP A 110 -15.11 1.11 52.46
N ALA A 111 -13.83 0.75 52.27
CA ALA A 111 -13.21 -0.53 52.66
C ALA A 111 -13.82 -1.83 52.07
N ILE A 112 -14.95 -1.74 51.36
CA ILE A 112 -15.62 -2.84 50.66
C ILE A 112 -15.03 -2.97 49.25
N GLY A 113 -14.74 -4.20 48.81
CA GLY A 113 -14.15 -4.52 47.50
C GLY A 113 -12.71 -5.03 47.59
N HIS A 114 -12.08 -5.25 46.43
CA HIS A 114 -10.72 -5.78 46.30
C HIS A 114 -9.70 -4.70 45.91
N GLY A 115 -8.51 -4.71 46.54
CA GLY A 115 -7.38 -3.91 46.07
C GLY A 115 -6.75 -4.55 44.82
N LEU A 116 -6.52 -3.78 43.76
CA LEU A 116 -5.92 -4.32 42.52
C LEU A 116 -4.48 -4.80 42.78
N LYS A 117 -3.74 -4.11 43.65
CA LYS A 117 -2.42 -4.53 44.12
C LYS A 117 -2.49 -5.87 44.85
N ASP A 118 -3.41 -6.02 45.81
CA ASP A 118 -3.63 -7.28 46.54
C ASP A 118 -3.95 -8.46 45.59
N ILE A 119 -4.82 -8.24 44.59
CA ILE A 119 -5.18 -9.28 43.59
C ILE A 119 -3.96 -9.70 42.78
N LEU A 120 -3.20 -8.72 42.26
CA LEU A 120 -2.07 -8.99 41.39
C LEU A 120 -0.89 -9.58 42.17
N GLU A 121 -0.60 -9.11 43.37
CA GLU A 121 0.45 -9.67 44.23
C GLU A 121 0.15 -11.10 44.70
N ALA A 122 -1.13 -11.42 44.94
CA ALA A 122 -1.57 -12.80 45.17
C ALA A 122 -1.25 -13.73 43.97
N HIS A 123 -1.05 -13.17 42.77
CA HIS A 123 -0.66 -13.86 41.55
C HIS A 123 0.75 -13.48 41.04
N LYS A 124 1.65 -12.97 41.91
CA LYS A 124 3.04 -12.54 41.59
C LYS A 124 3.09 -11.42 40.53
N GLY A 125 2.52 -10.28 40.89
CA GLY A 125 1.87 -9.33 39.99
C GLY A 125 2.68 -8.28 39.23
N LEU A 126 1.92 -7.50 38.44
CA LEU A 126 2.34 -6.46 37.48
C LEU A 126 1.82 -5.05 37.84
N TYR A 127 1.24 -4.87 39.04
CA TYR A 127 0.50 -3.65 39.41
C TYR A 127 1.33 -2.38 39.19
N GLU A 128 2.57 -2.38 39.65
CA GLU A 128 3.45 -1.23 39.57
C GLU A 128 3.86 -0.88 38.14
N ILE A 129 3.90 -1.84 37.21
CA ILE A 129 4.16 -1.58 35.78
C ILE A 129 3.00 -0.78 35.15
N LEU A 130 1.76 -1.13 35.52
CA LEU A 130 0.56 -0.48 34.97
C LEU A 130 0.28 0.89 35.57
N THR A 131 0.83 1.20 36.76
CA THR A 131 0.64 2.50 37.43
C THR A 131 1.78 3.48 37.19
N THR A 132 2.94 3.02 36.72
CA THR A 132 4.13 3.88 36.52
C THR A 132 4.43 4.20 35.05
N SER A 133 3.88 3.44 34.10
CA SER A 133 4.10 3.65 32.66
C SER A 133 2.81 3.83 31.87
N TRP A 134 2.68 4.99 31.21
CA TRP A 134 1.63 5.26 30.24
C TRP A 134 1.75 4.40 28.99
N HIS A 135 2.98 4.07 28.56
CA HIS A 135 3.21 3.23 27.39
C HIS A 135 2.77 1.78 27.60
N SER A 136 2.96 1.22 28.80
CA SER A 136 2.45 -0.11 29.16
C SER A 136 0.92 -0.17 29.09
N GLN A 137 0.26 0.85 29.67
CA GLN A 137 -1.20 0.95 29.66
C GLN A 137 -1.76 1.18 28.26
N LEU A 138 -1.15 2.08 27.48
CA LEU A 138 -1.54 2.36 26.10
C LEU A 138 -1.36 1.13 25.21
N SER A 139 -0.25 0.39 25.35
CA SER A 139 -0.01 -0.87 24.64
C SER A 139 -1.14 -1.87 24.90
N MET A 140 -1.48 -2.12 26.16
CA MET A 140 -2.55 -3.07 26.52
C MET A 140 -3.91 -2.61 25.98
N ASN A 141 -4.23 -1.32 26.11
CA ASN A 141 -5.48 -0.75 25.63
C ASN A 141 -5.61 -0.82 24.11
N LEU A 142 -4.55 -0.50 23.37
CA LEU A 142 -4.53 -0.59 21.90
C LEU A 142 -4.68 -2.04 21.42
N ALA A 143 -4.06 -3.01 22.10
CA ALA A 143 -4.22 -4.43 21.77
C ALA A 143 -5.67 -4.88 21.96
N MET A 144 -6.31 -4.48 23.07
CA MET A 144 -7.71 -4.81 23.34
C MET A 144 -8.67 -4.09 22.41
N LEU A 145 -8.50 -2.78 22.19
CA LEU A 145 -9.35 -1.99 21.30
C LEU A 145 -9.21 -2.41 19.84
N GLY A 146 -7.99 -2.69 19.40
CA GLY A 146 -7.71 -3.19 18.05
C GLY A 146 -8.33 -4.57 17.80
N SER A 147 -8.28 -5.45 18.79
CA SER A 147 -8.97 -6.75 18.73
C SER A 147 -10.49 -6.57 18.75
N LEU A 148 -11.00 -5.67 19.60
CA LEU A 148 -12.43 -5.39 19.71
C LEU A 148 -13.01 -4.85 18.40
N THR A 149 -12.31 -3.94 17.70
CA THR A 149 -12.81 -3.41 16.43
C THR A 149 -12.85 -4.47 15.31
N ILE A 150 -11.90 -5.43 15.30
CA ILE A 150 -11.97 -6.60 14.41
C ILE A 150 -13.20 -7.46 14.75
N VAL A 151 -13.45 -7.70 16.04
CA VAL A 151 -14.66 -8.41 16.50
C VAL A 151 -15.93 -7.66 16.09
N VAL A 152 -15.95 -6.33 16.22
CA VAL A 152 -17.06 -5.48 15.76
C VAL A 152 -17.28 -5.65 14.25
N ALA A 153 -16.22 -5.66 13.43
CA ALA A 153 -16.33 -5.93 12.00
C ALA A 153 -17.04 -7.26 11.74
N HIS A 154 -16.58 -8.34 12.40
CA HIS A 154 -17.17 -9.67 12.27
C HIS A 154 -18.61 -9.76 12.77
N HIS A 155 -18.95 -9.07 13.85
CA HIS A 155 -20.31 -9.03 14.37
C HIS A 155 -21.24 -8.21 13.48
N MET A 156 -20.81 -7.05 12.95
CA MET A 156 -21.68 -6.16 12.18
C MET A 156 -22.09 -6.74 10.82
N TYR A 157 -21.24 -7.51 10.16
CA TYR A 157 -21.61 -8.12 8.87
C TYR A 157 -22.53 -9.33 9.03
N SER A 158 -22.32 -10.13 10.09
CA SER A 158 -23.11 -11.34 10.35
C SER A 158 -24.37 -11.08 11.18
N MET A 159 -24.43 -9.95 11.91
CA MET A 159 -25.57 -9.49 12.69
C MET A 159 -25.79 -7.98 12.44
N PRO A 160 -26.29 -7.59 11.24
CA PRO A 160 -26.48 -6.20 10.86
C PRO A 160 -27.34 -5.44 11.88
N PRO A 161 -26.79 -4.48 12.64
CA PRO A 161 -27.50 -3.88 13.77
C PRO A 161 -28.43 -2.72 13.35
N TYR A 162 -28.32 -2.26 12.09
CA TYR A 162 -29.08 -1.12 11.56
C TYR A 162 -30.12 -1.57 10.51
N PRO A 163 -31.32 -0.96 10.47
CA PRO A 163 -32.31 -1.23 9.44
C PRO A 163 -31.75 -1.01 8.03
N TYR A 164 -32.10 -1.91 7.10
CA TYR A 164 -31.68 -1.90 5.69
C TYR A 164 -30.18 -2.03 5.41
N LEU A 165 -29.31 -2.04 6.43
CA LEU A 165 -27.88 -2.18 6.23
C LEU A 165 -27.52 -3.52 5.55
N ALA A 166 -28.24 -4.59 5.88
CA ALA A 166 -28.00 -5.94 5.34
C ALA A 166 -28.13 -6.04 3.80
N ILE A 167 -28.95 -5.17 3.18
CA ILE A 167 -29.16 -5.13 1.72
C ILE A 167 -28.35 -4.04 1.02
N ASP A 168 -27.65 -3.21 1.79
CA ASP A 168 -26.66 -2.25 1.30
C ASP A 168 -25.26 -2.86 1.34
N TYR A 169 -24.97 -3.65 0.31
CA TYR A 169 -23.73 -4.41 0.17
C TYR A 169 -22.48 -3.52 0.19
N GLY A 170 -22.58 -2.30 -0.35
CA GLY A 170 -21.47 -1.34 -0.38
C GLY A 170 -21.09 -0.86 1.02
N THR A 171 -22.09 -0.51 1.82
CA THR A 171 -21.88 -0.06 3.21
C THR A 171 -21.39 -1.21 4.09
N GLN A 172 -21.93 -2.42 3.94
CA GLN A 172 -21.45 -3.62 4.65
C GLN A 172 -19.97 -3.92 4.39
N LEU A 173 -19.57 -3.95 3.11
CA LEU A 173 -18.17 -4.17 2.73
C LEU A 173 -17.25 -3.08 3.26
N SER A 174 -17.70 -1.81 3.17
CA SER A 174 -16.92 -0.65 3.60
C SER A 174 -16.71 -0.66 5.11
N LEU A 175 -17.76 -0.89 5.90
CA LEU A 175 -17.67 -0.94 7.37
C LEU A 175 -16.80 -2.10 7.84
N PHE A 176 -16.95 -3.29 7.26
CA PHE A 176 -16.10 -4.43 7.59
C PHE A 176 -14.63 -4.11 7.32
N THR A 177 -14.33 -3.65 6.10
CA THR A 177 -12.95 -3.36 5.68
C THR A 177 -12.34 -2.24 6.54
N HIS A 178 -13.11 -1.19 6.81
CA HIS A 178 -12.70 -0.07 7.66
C HIS A 178 -12.31 -0.52 9.07
N HIS A 179 -13.18 -1.28 9.76
CA HIS A 179 -12.92 -1.75 11.12
C HIS A 179 -11.77 -2.78 11.17
N MET A 180 -11.63 -3.63 10.16
CA MET A 180 -10.49 -4.54 10.03
C MET A 180 -9.16 -3.78 9.91
N TRP A 181 -9.10 -2.73 9.08
CA TRP A 181 -7.90 -1.91 8.94
C TRP A 181 -7.57 -1.14 10.21
N ILE A 182 -8.56 -0.48 10.82
CA ILE A 182 -8.36 0.21 12.11
C ILE A 182 -7.82 -0.76 13.16
N GLY A 183 -8.42 -1.95 13.27
CA GLY A 183 -7.96 -2.97 14.22
C GLY A 183 -6.53 -3.42 13.98
N GLY A 184 -6.17 -3.66 12.73
CA GLY A 184 -4.79 -3.95 12.34
C GLY A 184 -3.81 -2.85 12.76
N PHE A 185 -4.13 -1.58 12.49
CA PHE A 185 -3.30 -0.44 12.89
C PHE A 185 -3.13 -0.33 14.41
N LEU A 186 -4.22 -0.48 15.17
CA LEU A 186 -4.19 -0.41 16.63
C LEU A 186 -3.37 -1.55 17.25
N ILE A 187 -3.49 -2.79 16.74
CA ILE A 187 -2.70 -3.94 17.21
C ILE A 187 -1.21 -3.75 16.91
N VAL A 188 -0.84 -3.21 15.75
CA VAL A 188 0.56 -2.87 15.44
C VAL A 188 1.06 -1.76 16.37
N GLY A 189 0.25 -0.73 16.60
CA GLY A 189 0.54 0.35 17.56
C GLY A 189 0.74 -0.17 18.98
N ALA A 190 -0.04 -1.16 19.41
CA ALA A 190 0.13 -1.83 20.70
C ALA A 190 1.54 -2.43 20.84
N ALA A 191 2.00 -3.19 19.85
CA ALA A 191 3.33 -3.76 19.86
C ALA A 191 4.45 -2.69 19.82
N ALA A 192 4.22 -1.58 19.12
CA ALA A 192 5.15 -0.46 19.13
C ALA A 192 5.28 0.15 20.53
N HIS A 193 4.16 0.44 21.21
CA HIS A 193 4.18 0.96 22.58
C HIS A 193 4.70 -0.05 23.61
N ALA A 194 4.48 -1.35 23.41
CA ALA A 194 5.13 -2.38 24.22
C ALA A 194 6.66 -2.32 24.10
N ALA A 195 7.18 -2.15 22.88
CA ALA A 195 8.61 -2.01 22.65
C ALA A 195 9.17 -0.68 23.22
N ILE A 196 8.41 0.43 23.14
CA ILE A 196 8.79 1.70 23.77
C ILE A 196 8.87 1.54 25.30
N PHE A 197 7.85 0.92 25.92
CA PHE A 197 7.86 0.57 27.34
C PHE A 197 9.11 -0.24 27.71
N MET A 198 9.42 -1.27 26.91
CA MET A 198 10.61 -2.10 27.12
C MET A 198 11.91 -1.30 27.06
N VAL A 199 12.01 -0.25 26.25
CA VAL A 199 13.21 0.57 26.14
C VAL A 199 13.30 1.62 27.25
N ARG A 200 12.22 2.39 27.46
CA ARG A 200 12.22 3.60 28.31
C ARG A 200 11.90 3.33 29.77
N ASP A 201 10.88 2.51 30.03
CA ASP A 201 10.24 2.45 31.37
C ASP A 201 10.52 1.14 32.11
N TYR A 202 10.93 0.10 31.39
CA TYR A 202 11.25 -1.19 32.00
C TYR A 202 12.60 -1.15 32.73
N ASP A 203 12.56 -1.38 34.04
CA ASP A 203 13.73 -1.51 34.90
C ASP A 203 13.90 -2.96 35.39
N PRO A 204 14.99 -3.66 35.02
CA PRO A 204 15.25 -5.03 35.45
C PRO A 204 15.67 -5.14 36.92
N THR A 205 16.12 -4.06 37.56
CA THR A 205 16.65 -4.12 38.95
C THR A 205 15.54 -4.22 39.99
N THR A 206 14.37 -3.67 39.69
CA THR A 206 13.18 -3.72 40.55
C THR A 206 12.26 -4.91 40.25
N ARG A 207 12.59 -5.74 39.23
CA ARG A 207 11.67 -6.72 38.62
C ARG A 207 12.29 -8.11 38.42
N TYR A 208 12.95 -8.63 39.46
CA TYR A 208 13.60 -9.94 39.38
C TYR A 208 12.60 -11.11 39.46
N ASN A 209 12.64 -12.02 38.47
CA ASN A 209 11.92 -13.30 38.44
C ASN A 209 10.36 -13.23 38.42
N ASP A 210 9.81 -12.10 37.99
CA ASP A 210 8.40 -11.96 37.66
C ASP A 210 8.04 -12.65 36.32
N LEU A 211 6.78 -12.56 35.89
CA LEU A 211 6.34 -13.18 34.63
C LEU A 211 7.10 -12.61 33.42
N LEU A 212 7.32 -11.29 33.40
CA LEU A 212 7.92 -10.59 32.26
C LEU A 212 9.40 -10.95 32.12
N ASP A 213 10.15 -10.98 33.23
CA ASP A 213 11.53 -11.43 33.28
C ASP A 213 11.68 -12.90 32.80
N ARG A 214 10.77 -13.79 33.21
CA ARG A 214 10.77 -15.19 32.73
C ARG A 214 10.57 -15.29 31.23
N VAL A 215 9.65 -14.50 30.66
CA VAL A 215 9.42 -14.45 29.22
C VAL A 215 10.67 -13.95 28.48
N LEU A 216 11.34 -12.92 29.00
CA LEU A 216 12.58 -12.40 28.43
C LEU A 216 13.72 -13.43 28.46
N ARG A 217 13.83 -14.22 29.54
CA ARG A 217 14.85 -15.29 29.66
C ARG A 217 14.67 -16.42 28.65
N HIS A 218 13.43 -16.67 28.20
CA HIS A 218 13.12 -17.72 27.22
C HIS A 218 12.71 -17.17 25.84
N ARG A 219 12.99 -15.90 25.55
CA ARG A 219 12.60 -15.23 24.30
C ARG A 219 13.08 -15.93 23.02
N ASP A 220 14.27 -16.52 23.03
CA ASP A 220 14.82 -17.25 21.88
C ASP A 220 13.98 -18.52 21.59
N ALA A 221 13.50 -19.21 22.63
CA ALA A 221 12.63 -20.37 22.48
C ALA A 221 11.27 -19.95 21.92
N ILE A 222 10.66 -18.88 22.44
CA ILE A 222 9.37 -18.36 21.96
C ILE A 222 9.45 -18.00 20.47
N ILE A 223 10.47 -17.23 20.07
CA ILE A 223 10.61 -16.79 18.67
C ILE A 223 10.97 -17.95 17.74
N SER A 224 11.81 -18.91 18.15
CA SER A 224 12.14 -20.06 17.31
C SER A 224 10.96 -21.00 17.08
N HIS A 225 10.13 -21.25 18.11
CA HIS A 225 8.90 -22.05 17.95
C HIS A 225 7.88 -21.34 17.09
N LEU A 226 7.69 -20.02 17.29
CA LEU A 226 6.78 -19.24 16.46
C LEU A 226 7.26 -19.16 15.00
N ASN A 227 8.57 -19.07 14.76
CA ASN A 227 9.15 -19.15 13.43
C ASN A 227 8.88 -20.52 12.77
N TRP A 228 9.09 -21.62 13.51
CA TRP A 228 8.73 -22.96 13.03
C TRP A 228 7.23 -23.06 12.70
N ALA A 229 6.35 -22.56 13.56
CA ALA A 229 4.91 -22.57 13.32
C ALA A 229 4.54 -21.74 12.08
N CYS A 230 5.19 -20.60 11.84
CA CYS A 230 4.98 -19.81 10.63
C CYS A 230 5.40 -20.58 9.36
N ILE A 231 6.55 -21.27 9.40
CA ILE A 231 7.02 -22.11 8.29
C ILE A 231 6.04 -23.27 8.04
N PHE A 232 5.63 -23.96 9.11
CA PHE A 232 4.64 -25.04 9.05
C PHE A 232 3.34 -24.56 8.43
N LEU A 233 2.75 -23.48 8.96
CA LEU A 233 1.51 -22.91 8.44
C LEU A 233 1.67 -22.46 6.99
N GLY A 234 2.79 -21.84 6.60
CA GLY A 234 3.05 -21.44 5.22
C GLY A 234 3.02 -22.62 4.25
N PHE A 235 3.72 -23.71 4.56
CA PHE A 235 3.71 -24.92 3.73
C PHE A 235 2.34 -25.62 3.71
N HIS A 236 1.63 -25.68 4.84
CA HIS A 236 0.37 -26.43 4.95
C HIS A 236 -0.88 -25.57 4.72
N SER A 237 -0.72 -24.33 4.25
CA SER A 237 -1.81 -23.47 3.77
C SER A 237 -1.56 -23.04 2.34
N PHE A 238 -0.61 -22.13 2.13
CA PHE A 238 -0.25 -21.63 0.80
C PHE A 238 0.32 -22.73 -0.11
N GLY A 239 1.04 -23.70 0.45
CA GLY A 239 1.48 -24.87 -0.32
C GLY A 239 0.33 -25.72 -0.87
N LEU A 240 -0.83 -25.77 -0.20
CA LEU A 240 -2.01 -26.49 -0.69
C LEU A 240 -2.65 -25.80 -1.90
N TYR A 241 -2.61 -24.47 -1.94
CA TYR A 241 -3.03 -23.70 -3.13
C TYR A 241 -2.15 -24.04 -4.33
N ILE A 242 -0.82 -24.06 -4.15
CA ILE A 242 0.13 -24.43 -5.20
C ILE A 242 -0.09 -25.89 -5.65
N HIS A 243 -0.32 -26.81 -4.70
CA HIS A 243 -0.68 -28.20 -5.01
C HIS A 243 -1.94 -28.27 -5.88
N ASN A 244 -3.00 -27.57 -5.50
CA ASN A 244 -4.26 -27.55 -6.23
C ASN A 244 -4.12 -26.97 -7.62
N ASP A 245 -3.41 -25.86 -7.78
CA ASP A 245 -3.11 -25.32 -9.10
C ASP A 245 -2.34 -26.34 -9.97
N THR A 246 -1.37 -27.05 -9.37
CA THR A 246 -0.56 -28.06 -10.08
C THR A 246 -1.42 -29.25 -10.50
N MET A 247 -2.24 -29.81 -9.61
CA MET A 247 -3.12 -30.94 -9.91
C MET A 247 -4.20 -30.56 -10.93
N SER A 248 -4.75 -29.35 -10.83
CA SER A 248 -5.67 -28.80 -11.82
C SER A 248 -5.02 -28.68 -13.20
N ALA A 249 -3.81 -28.13 -13.27
CA ALA A 249 -3.05 -27.96 -14.51
C ALA A 249 -2.65 -29.30 -15.15
N LEU A 250 -2.34 -30.31 -14.34
CA LEU A 250 -2.05 -31.67 -14.80
C LEU A 250 -3.31 -32.45 -15.25
N GLY A 251 -4.49 -31.83 -15.22
CA GLY A 251 -5.75 -32.50 -15.59
C GLY A 251 -6.16 -33.59 -14.59
N ARG A 252 -5.73 -33.45 -13.32
CA ARG A 252 -6.00 -34.39 -12.23
C ARG A 252 -6.89 -33.77 -11.15
N PRO A 253 -8.14 -33.37 -11.47
CA PRO A 253 -9.03 -32.75 -10.50
C PRO A 253 -9.38 -33.67 -9.32
N GLN A 254 -9.32 -34.99 -9.50
CA GLN A 254 -9.53 -35.98 -8.45
C GLN A 254 -8.44 -35.97 -7.36
N ASP A 255 -7.27 -35.36 -7.62
CA ASP A 255 -6.16 -35.27 -6.67
C ASP A 255 -6.06 -33.87 -6.02
N MET A 256 -7.02 -32.99 -6.30
CA MET A 256 -7.11 -31.67 -5.68
C MET A 256 -7.75 -31.73 -4.30
N PHE A 257 -7.28 -30.86 -3.40
CA PHE A 257 -7.97 -30.52 -2.18
C PHE A 257 -9.19 -29.66 -2.51
N SER A 258 -10.36 -30.30 -2.59
CA SER A 258 -11.63 -29.67 -2.96
C SER A 258 -12.79 -30.44 -2.34
N ASP A 259 -13.99 -29.84 -2.34
CA ASP A 259 -15.19 -30.50 -1.83
C ASP A 259 -15.61 -31.73 -2.68
N THR A 260 -15.13 -31.84 -3.92
CA THR A 260 -15.49 -32.92 -4.85
C THR A 260 -14.43 -34.01 -4.98
N ALA A 261 -13.27 -33.84 -4.35
CA ALA A 261 -12.14 -34.77 -4.45
C ALA A 261 -11.56 -35.05 -3.05
N ILE A 262 -10.36 -34.55 -2.73
CA ILE A 262 -9.77 -34.72 -1.39
C ILE A 262 -10.30 -33.63 -0.47
N GLN A 263 -11.26 -33.97 0.38
CA GLN A 263 -11.93 -32.98 1.22
C GLN A 263 -11.11 -32.63 2.47
N LEU A 264 -10.95 -31.34 2.74
CA LEU A 264 -10.42 -30.84 4.01
C LEU A 264 -11.50 -30.00 4.68
N GLN A 265 -12.48 -30.69 5.28
CA GLN A 265 -13.64 -30.02 5.85
C GLN A 265 -13.30 -29.35 7.19
N PRO A 266 -13.79 -28.13 7.46
CA PRO A 266 -13.67 -27.47 8.76
C PRO A 266 -14.71 -28.04 9.75
N ILE A 267 -14.49 -29.28 10.19
CA ILE A 267 -15.46 -30.06 11.00
C ILE A 267 -15.78 -29.35 12.33
N GLU A 268 -14.77 -28.79 12.99
CA GLU A 268 -14.97 -28.09 14.26
C GLU A 268 -15.84 -26.84 14.09
N GLN A 269 -15.60 -26.06 13.03
CA GLN A 269 -16.39 -24.87 12.74
C GLN A 269 -17.83 -25.26 12.40
N ARG A 270 -18.05 -26.30 11.58
CA ARG A 270 -19.40 -26.83 11.29
C ARG A 270 -20.12 -27.32 12.54
N TRP A 271 -19.41 -27.98 13.46
CA TRP A 271 -19.96 -28.37 14.75
C TRP A 271 -20.43 -27.16 15.56
N VAL A 272 -19.62 -26.10 15.63
CA VAL A 272 -20.01 -24.82 16.25
C VAL A 272 -21.23 -24.21 15.56
N GLN A 273 -21.26 -24.16 14.22
CA GLN A 273 -22.43 -23.67 13.47
C GLN A 273 -23.71 -24.44 13.88
N ASN A 274 -23.63 -25.77 13.94
CA ASN A 274 -24.76 -26.61 14.36
C ASN A 274 -25.19 -26.37 15.80
N THR A 275 -24.25 -26.19 16.73
CA THR A 275 -24.58 -25.86 18.13
C THR A 275 -25.33 -24.53 18.24
N HIS A 276 -24.91 -23.50 17.49
CA HIS A 276 -25.59 -22.20 17.49
C HIS A 276 -26.93 -22.22 16.74
N ALA A 277 -27.04 -23.00 15.67
CA ALA A 277 -28.29 -23.18 14.93
C ALA A 277 -29.35 -23.90 15.77
N LEU A 278 -28.95 -24.90 16.57
CA LEU A 278 -29.84 -25.69 17.44
C LEU A 278 -30.01 -25.10 18.85
N ALA A 279 -29.34 -23.99 19.17
CA ALA A 279 -29.40 -23.38 20.49
C ALA A 279 -30.82 -22.92 20.91
N PRO A 280 -31.64 -22.30 20.03
CA PRO A 280 -33.00 -21.88 20.38
C PRO A 280 -33.83 -23.06 20.89
N SER A 281 -34.55 -22.86 21.99
CA SER A 281 -35.38 -23.89 22.63
C SER A 281 -34.65 -25.11 23.22
N VAL A 282 -33.31 -25.21 23.09
CA VAL A 282 -32.51 -26.31 23.68
C VAL A 282 -31.56 -25.77 24.74
N THR A 283 -30.47 -25.11 24.33
CA THR A 283 -29.47 -24.54 25.24
C THR A 283 -29.75 -23.08 25.58
N ALA A 284 -30.62 -22.41 24.82
CA ALA A 284 -31.13 -21.07 25.07
C ALA A 284 -32.68 -21.05 25.02
N PRO A 285 -33.38 -21.56 26.05
CA PRO A 285 -34.85 -21.66 26.04
C PRO A 285 -35.58 -20.32 25.94
N GLY A 286 -34.94 -19.21 26.34
CA GLY A 286 -35.49 -17.86 26.22
C GLY A 286 -35.25 -17.18 24.87
N ALA A 287 -34.50 -17.80 23.95
CA ALA A 287 -34.22 -17.26 22.63
C ALA A 287 -35.17 -17.87 21.59
N THR A 288 -35.76 -17.02 20.74
CA THR A 288 -36.70 -17.44 19.68
C THR A 288 -36.01 -17.75 18.35
N THR A 289 -34.80 -17.25 18.12
CA THR A 289 -34.00 -17.45 16.90
C THR A 289 -32.53 -17.64 17.27
N SER A 290 -31.73 -18.19 16.34
CA SER A 290 -30.28 -18.37 16.53
C SER A 290 -29.56 -17.02 16.64
N THR A 291 -28.32 -17.03 17.16
CA THR A 291 -27.53 -15.80 17.35
C THR A 291 -27.30 -15.03 16.04
N SER A 292 -27.21 -15.74 14.92
CA SER A 292 -27.20 -15.18 13.57
C SER A 292 -27.77 -16.20 12.59
N LEU A 293 -28.39 -15.71 11.52
CA LEU A 293 -28.90 -16.53 10.41
C LEU A 293 -27.76 -17.15 9.58
N THR A 294 -26.52 -16.69 9.73
CA THR A 294 -25.35 -17.26 9.05
C THR A 294 -25.00 -18.66 9.52
N TRP A 295 -25.42 -19.07 10.72
CA TRP A 295 -25.13 -20.39 11.31
C TRP A 295 -25.96 -21.53 10.69
N GLY A 296 -27.05 -21.23 9.99
CA GLY A 296 -28.03 -22.21 9.52
C GLY A 296 -29.23 -22.38 10.45
N GLY A 297 -30.26 -23.09 9.97
CA GLY A 297 -31.47 -23.43 10.76
C GLY A 297 -32.62 -22.42 10.72
N GLY A 298 -32.45 -21.25 10.09
CA GLY A 298 -33.51 -20.26 9.85
C GLY A 298 -33.88 -20.11 8.37
N GLU A 299 -35.07 -19.56 8.07
CA GLU A 299 -35.47 -19.24 6.69
C GLU A 299 -34.63 -18.09 6.11
N LEU A 300 -34.40 -18.13 4.79
CA LEU A 300 -33.76 -17.08 4.01
C LEU A 300 -34.47 -15.72 4.25
N VAL A 301 -33.71 -14.69 4.63
CA VAL A 301 -34.28 -13.35 4.80
C VAL A 301 -33.95 -12.49 3.60
N ALA A 302 -34.99 -12.05 2.89
CA ALA A 302 -34.90 -11.14 1.77
C ALA A 302 -35.70 -9.85 2.02
N VAL A 303 -35.17 -8.71 1.57
CA VAL A 303 -35.83 -7.40 1.66
C VAL A 303 -35.72 -6.71 0.31
N GLY A 304 -36.86 -6.34 -0.29
CA GLY A 304 -36.90 -5.64 -1.57
C GLY A 304 -36.29 -6.42 -2.75
N GLY A 305 -36.46 -7.75 -2.78
CA GLY A 305 -35.91 -8.61 -3.84
C GLY A 305 -34.41 -8.91 -3.72
N LYS A 306 -33.74 -8.41 -2.68
CA LYS A 306 -32.34 -8.69 -2.36
C LYS A 306 -32.22 -9.60 -1.15
N VAL A 307 -31.26 -10.50 -1.18
CA VAL A 307 -30.91 -11.33 -0.02
C VAL A 307 -30.25 -10.43 1.04
N ALA A 308 -30.80 -10.43 2.25
CA ALA A 308 -30.25 -9.71 3.40
C ALA A 308 -29.25 -10.60 4.16
N LEU A 309 -29.63 -11.84 4.49
CA LEU A 309 -28.80 -12.82 5.18
C LEU A 309 -29.17 -14.24 4.74
N LEU A 310 -28.16 -15.09 4.56
CA LEU A 310 -28.26 -16.51 4.18
C LEU A 310 -27.25 -17.31 5.01
N PRO A 311 -27.51 -18.59 5.33
CA PRO A 311 -26.52 -19.48 5.94
C PRO A 311 -25.20 -19.49 5.14
N ILE A 312 -24.06 -19.32 5.82
CA ILE A 312 -22.75 -19.32 5.15
C ILE A 312 -22.19 -20.75 5.23
N PRO A 313 -22.20 -21.53 4.13
CA PRO A 313 -21.62 -22.86 4.14
C PRO A 313 -20.10 -22.75 4.30
N LEU A 314 -19.51 -23.67 5.08
CA LEU A 314 -18.06 -23.75 5.26
C LEU A 314 -17.55 -25.03 4.61
N GLY A 315 -16.84 -24.93 3.48
CA GLY A 315 -16.26 -26.04 2.72
C GLY A 315 -14.73 -26.11 2.81
N THR A 316 -14.14 -26.89 1.90
CA THR A 316 -12.68 -27.04 1.78
C THR A 316 -12.01 -25.70 1.43
N ALA A 317 -12.65 -24.88 0.61
CA ALA A 317 -12.20 -23.51 0.29
C ALA A 317 -12.04 -22.64 1.56
N ASP A 318 -13.02 -22.69 2.45
CA ASP A 318 -13.00 -21.97 3.72
C ASP A 318 -11.90 -22.48 4.64
N PHE A 319 -11.70 -23.79 4.70
CA PHE A 319 -10.60 -24.37 5.48
C PHE A 319 -9.24 -23.82 5.02
N LEU A 320 -8.99 -23.79 3.70
CA LEU A 320 -7.73 -23.29 3.14
C LEU A 320 -7.50 -21.81 3.46
N VAL A 321 -8.51 -20.97 3.27
CA VAL A 321 -8.37 -19.51 3.49
C VAL A 321 -8.22 -19.15 4.97
N HIS A 322 -8.88 -19.86 5.87
CA HIS A 322 -8.70 -19.65 7.32
C HIS A 322 -7.27 -20.00 7.77
N HIS A 323 -6.63 -21.01 7.17
CA HIS A 323 -5.24 -21.31 7.45
C HIS A 323 -4.26 -20.28 6.87
N ILE A 324 -4.62 -19.61 5.76
CA ILE A 324 -3.88 -18.44 5.26
C ILE A 324 -4.01 -17.25 6.24
N HIS A 325 -5.19 -17.00 6.79
CA HIS A 325 -5.37 -15.99 7.84
C HIS A 325 -4.53 -16.33 9.08
N ALA A 326 -4.54 -17.58 9.53
CA ALA A 326 -3.71 -18.03 10.62
C ALA A 326 -2.21 -17.80 10.32
N PHE A 327 -1.73 -18.22 9.14
CA PHE A 327 -0.35 -18.00 8.71
C PHE A 327 0.04 -16.51 8.77
N THR A 328 -0.74 -15.65 8.12
CA THR A 328 -0.43 -14.21 8.03
C THR A 328 -0.47 -13.52 9.40
N ILE A 329 -1.43 -13.85 10.26
CA ILE A 329 -1.51 -13.36 11.64
C ILE A 329 -0.29 -13.83 12.45
N HIS A 330 0.06 -15.12 12.40
CA HIS A 330 1.22 -15.66 13.15
C HIS A 330 2.53 -15.02 12.70
N VAL A 331 2.71 -14.78 11.40
CA VAL A 331 3.88 -14.05 10.90
C VAL A 331 3.85 -12.61 11.42
N THR A 332 2.68 -11.96 11.52
CA THR A 332 2.54 -10.60 12.12
C THR A 332 2.98 -10.58 13.56
N VAL A 333 2.47 -11.52 14.36
CA VAL A 333 2.88 -11.69 15.76
C VAL A 333 4.38 -11.99 15.85
N LEU A 334 4.95 -12.82 14.97
CA LEU A 334 6.39 -13.11 14.95
C LEU A 334 7.23 -11.85 14.81
N ILE A 335 6.90 -10.98 13.85
CA ILE A 335 7.66 -9.74 13.62
C ILE A 335 7.50 -8.78 14.80
N LEU A 336 6.26 -8.55 15.23
CA LEU A 336 5.95 -7.60 16.30
C LEU A 336 6.54 -8.05 17.65
N LEU A 337 6.31 -9.30 18.03
CA LEU A 337 6.80 -9.87 19.28
C LEU A 337 8.33 -9.96 19.31
N LYS A 338 8.97 -10.29 18.18
CA LYS A 338 10.44 -10.22 18.07
C LYS A 338 10.94 -8.78 18.26
N GLY A 339 10.24 -7.78 17.73
CA GLY A 339 10.53 -6.36 17.98
C GLY A 339 10.53 -6.03 19.47
N VAL A 340 9.49 -6.45 20.21
CA VAL A 340 9.34 -6.19 21.65
C VAL A 340 10.39 -6.93 22.48
N LEU A 341 10.54 -8.25 22.31
CA LEU A 341 11.40 -9.09 23.17
C LEU A 341 12.91 -8.81 22.98
N PHE A 342 13.30 -8.29 21.81
CA PHE A 342 14.69 -7.98 21.46
C PHE A 342 14.97 -6.47 21.39
N ALA A 343 14.07 -5.64 21.92
CA ALA A 343 14.22 -4.18 21.96
C ALA A 343 15.39 -3.75 22.87
N ARG A 344 15.50 -4.36 24.06
CA ARG A 344 16.54 -3.98 25.05
C ARG A 344 17.92 -4.57 24.77
N SER A 345 17.94 -5.81 24.29
CA SER A 345 19.17 -6.55 24.05
C SER A 345 18.92 -7.68 23.08
N SER A 346 19.97 -8.12 22.40
CA SER A 346 19.98 -9.31 21.56
C SER A 346 21.35 -9.97 21.67
N ARG A 347 21.49 -11.20 21.16
CA ARG A 347 22.82 -11.81 21.03
C ARG A 347 23.77 -10.99 20.15
N LEU A 348 23.19 -10.17 19.25
CA LEU A 348 23.93 -9.36 18.30
C LEU A 348 24.40 -8.02 18.89
N ILE A 349 23.49 -7.32 19.58
CA ILE A 349 23.71 -6.01 20.21
C ILE A 349 23.24 -6.15 21.67
N PRO A 350 24.16 -6.39 22.62
CA PRO A 350 23.82 -6.60 24.03
C PRO A 350 23.26 -5.35 24.74
N ASP A 351 23.68 -4.17 24.32
CA ASP A 351 23.40 -2.86 24.93
C ASP A 351 22.39 -2.01 24.14
N LYS A 352 21.55 -2.66 23.32
CA LYS A 352 20.60 -2.02 22.41
C LYS A 352 19.67 -0.99 23.09
N ALA A 353 19.31 -1.20 24.36
CA ALA A 353 18.50 -0.26 25.12
C ALA A 353 19.09 1.16 25.16
N ASN A 354 20.41 1.30 25.14
CA ASN A 354 21.10 2.60 25.20
C ASN A 354 21.01 3.39 23.89
N LEU A 355 20.73 2.71 22.78
CA LEU A 355 20.55 3.34 21.46
C LEU A 355 19.15 3.96 21.30
N GLY A 356 18.24 3.66 22.23
CA GLY A 356 16.86 4.12 22.21
C GLY A 356 15.93 3.26 21.34
N PHE A 357 14.67 3.68 21.23
CA PHE A 357 13.66 2.94 20.46
C PHE A 357 13.73 3.23 18.95
N ARG A 358 14.03 4.48 18.58
CA ARG A 358 14.06 4.95 17.19
C ARG A 358 15.48 5.36 16.82
N PHE A 359 16.27 4.38 16.39
CA PHE A 359 17.60 4.57 15.84
C PHE A 359 17.75 3.75 14.55
N PRO A 360 18.49 4.24 13.54
CA PRO A 360 18.58 3.58 12.25
C PRO A 360 19.38 2.26 12.30
N CYS A 361 20.49 2.24 13.04
CA CYS A 361 21.36 1.07 13.25
C CYS A 361 22.42 1.36 14.34
N ASP A 362 23.10 0.32 14.82
CA ASP A 362 24.27 0.40 15.73
C ASP A 362 25.59 0.30 14.93
N GLY A 363 25.70 1.13 13.90
CA GLY A 363 26.81 1.05 12.94
C GLY A 363 26.80 -0.23 12.09
N PRO A 364 27.93 -0.56 11.44
CA PRO A 364 28.02 -1.55 10.37
C PRO A 364 28.20 -2.99 10.85
N GLY A 365 28.29 -3.17 12.16
CA GLY A 365 28.42 -4.47 12.77
C GLY A 365 27.16 -5.29 12.49
N ARG A 366 27.26 -6.20 11.51
CA ARG A 366 26.46 -7.44 11.40
C ARG A 366 25.09 -7.34 10.69
N GLY A 367 25.03 -6.66 9.54
CA GLY A 367 24.05 -6.91 8.46
C GLY A 367 22.62 -6.36 8.69
N GLY A 368 22.23 -5.36 7.89
CA GLY A 368 20.93 -4.68 7.98
C GLY A 368 19.74 -5.44 7.36
N MET A 369 18.55 -5.28 7.94
CA MET A 369 17.29 -5.92 7.53
C MET A 369 16.14 -4.90 7.52
N SER A 370 15.27 -4.97 6.51
CA SER A 370 13.96 -4.30 6.48
C SER A 370 12.93 -5.19 5.74
N SER A 371 11.67 -5.22 6.22
CA SER A 371 10.59 -6.04 5.65
C SER A 371 9.21 -5.35 5.70
N ILE A 372 8.30 -5.84 4.85
CA ILE A 372 7.09 -5.24 4.23
C ILE A 372 5.82 -6.06 4.57
N ARG A 373 4.58 -5.52 4.45
CA ARG A 373 3.28 -6.26 4.40
C ARG A 373 2.12 -5.59 3.63
N LEU A 374 1.09 -6.39 3.27
CA LEU A 374 -0.17 -6.07 2.55
C LEU A 374 -1.36 -6.96 3.01
N GLY A 375 -2.64 -6.52 2.85
CA GLY A 375 -3.83 -7.42 2.74
C GLY A 375 -5.22 -6.85 3.11
N SER A 376 -6.21 -6.88 2.17
CA SER A 376 -7.66 -6.72 2.48
C SER A 376 -8.69 -7.23 1.42
N CYS A 377 -8.39 -8.23 0.59
CA CYS A 377 -9.26 -8.58 -0.57
C CYS A 377 -10.18 -9.81 -0.42
N ILE A 378 -10.15 -10.53 0.71
CA ILE A 378 -10.66 -11.92 0.80
C ILE A 378 -12.15 -12.02 1.20
N LEU A 379 -12.66 -11.17 2.12
CA LEU A 379 -14.06 -11.26 2.56
C LEU A 379 -15.05 -11.01 1.42
N ARG A 380 -14.73 -10.09 0.51
CA ARG A 380 -15.59 -9.72 -0.62
C ARG A 380 -15.95 -10.92 -1.50
N SER A 381 -15.02 -11.86 -1.68
CA SER A 381 -15.21 -13.04 -2.53
C SER A 381 -16.21 -14.05 -1.97
N ILE A 382 -16.25 -14.22 -0.65
CA ILE A 382 -17.21 -15.13 0.02
C ILE A 382 -18.63 -14.53 -0.06
N LEU A 383 -18.75 -13.22 0.20
CA LEU A 383 -20.04 -12.54 0.19
C LEU A 383 -20.64 -12.43 -1.22
N ASP A 384 -19.85 -12.09 -2.24
CA ASP A 384 -20.32 -11.98 -3.64
C ASP A 384 -20.66 -13.34 -4.29
N SER A 385 -20.07 -14.44 -3.80
CA SER A 385 -20.29 -15.78 -4.37
C SER A 385 -21.43 -16.53 -3.71
N ASP A 386 -21.49 -16.51 -2.38
CA ASP A 386 -22.27 -17.51 -1.64
C ASP A 386 -23.34 -16.88 -0.73
N VAL A 387 -23.41 -15.54 -0.64
CA VAL A 387 -24.35 -14.84 0.25
C VAL A 387 -25.21 -13.81 -0.48
N TRP A 388 -24.60 -12.82 -1.12
CA TRP A 388 -25.32 -11.70 -1.77
C TRP A 388 -25.86 -12.08 -3.14
N GLY A 389 -27.07 -11.60 -3.44
CA GLY A 389 -27.79 -11.97 -4.65
C GLY A 389 -29.22 -11.46 -4.68
N THR A 390 -29.90 -11.72 -5.80
CA THR A 390 -31.32 -11.41 -5.98
C THR A 390 -32.16 -12.66 -5.80
N ILE A 391 -33.35 -12.52 -5.20
CA ILE A 391 -34.33 -13.60 -5.09
C ILE A 391 -35.41 -13.43 -6.17
N SER A 392 -35.74 -14.52 -6.87
CA SER A 392 -36.86 -14.56 -7.80
C SER A 392 -38.19 -14.81 -7.09
N ASP A 393 -39.32 -14.54 -7.76
CA ASP A 393 -40.68 -14.79 -7.24
C ASP A 393 -40.94 -16.27 -6.88
N GLN A 394 -40.10 -17.19 -7.38
CA GLN A 394 -40.13 -18.63 -7.08
C GLN A 394 -39.23 -19.03 -5.90
N GLY A 395 -38.60 -18.07 -5.22
CA GLY A 395 -37.71 -18.32 -4.07
C GLY A 395 -36.29 -18.77 -4.44
N VAL A 396 -35.92 -18.78 -5.72
CA VAL A 396 -34.56 -19.14 -6.17
C VAL A 396 -33.63 -17.94 -6.03
N VAL A 397 -32.52 -18.12 -5.32
CA VAL A 397 -31.46 -17.12 -5.14
C VAL A 397 -30.48 -17.18 -6.31
N THR A 398 -30.20 -16.03 -6.91
CA THR A 398 -29.13 -15.86 -7.90
C THR A 398 -28.03 -15.00 -7.28
N HIS A 399 -26.92 -15.65 -6.91
CA HIS A 399 -25.76 -14.97 -6.33
C HIS A 399 -25.03 -14.10 -7.36
N ILE A 400 -24.35 -13.03 -6.91
CA ILE A 400 -23.69 -12.05 -7.80
C ILE A 400 -22.69 -12.72 -8.74
N THR A 401 -21.94 -13.72 -8.27
CA THR A 401 -20.96 -14.48 -9.07
C THR A 401 -21.32 -15.96 -9.28
N GLY A 402 -22.54 -16.36 -8.91
CA GLY A 402 -23.08 -17.69 -9.20
C GLY A 402 -22.43 -18.85 -8.45
N GLY A 403 -21.96 -18.66 -7.20
CA GLY A 403 -21.41 -19.75 -6.38
C GLY A 403 -20.05 -20.27 -6.85
N ASN A 404 -19.22 -19.41 -7.45
CA ASN A 404 -17.93 -19.83 -8.02
C ASN A 404 -16.82 -20.01 -6.97
N PHE A 405 -17.01 -19.57 -5.72
CA PHE A 405 -15.99 -19.59 -4.67
C PHE A 405 -15.51 -21.00 -4.36
N ALA A 406 -16.41 -21.96 -4.11
CA ALA A 406 -16.05 -23.33 -3.72
C ALA A 406 -15.06 -24.04 -4.69
N GLN A 407 -15.09 -23.71 -5.97
CA GLN A 407 -14.23 -24.31 -7.00
C GLN A 407 -13.09 -23.38 -7.46
N SER A 408 -13.26 -22.07 -7.37
CA SER A 408 -12.27 -21.10 -7.86
C SER A 408 -11.29 -20.68 -6.76
N SER A 409 -11.75 -20.53 -5.52
CA SER A 409 -10.94 -20.02 -4.41
C SER A 409 -10.05 -21.07 -3.74
N ILE A 410 -9.98 -22.28 -4.29
CA ILE A 410 -9.06 -23.36 -3.91
C ILE A 410 -7.76 -23.36 -4.74
N THR A 411 -7.63 -22.47 -5.72
CA THR A 411 -6.44 -22.31 -6.59
C THR A 411 -6.06 -20.83 -6.70
N ILE A 412 -4.77 -20.51 -6.81
CA ILE A 412 -4.32 -19.12 -7.10
C ILE A 412 -4.85 -18.69 -8.48
N ASN A 413 -4.96 -19.62 -9.44
CA ASN A 413 -5.50 -19.31 -10.75
C ASN A 413 -6.96 -18.84 -10.69
N GLY A 414 -7.81 -19.48 -9.89
CA GLY A 414 -9.21 -19.06 -9.75
C GLY A 414 -9.34 -17.69 -9.06
N TRP A 415 -8.48 -17.38 -8.08
CA TRP A 415 -8.36 -16.02 -7.53
C TRP A 415 -7.94 -14.98 -8.60
N LEU A 416 -7.09 -15.37 -9.56
CA LEU A 416 -6.69 -14.47 -10.63
C LEU A 416 -7.76 -14.34 -11.71
N GLN A 417 -8.33 -15.45 -12.19
CA GLN A 417 -9.22 -15.50 -13.34
C GLN A 417 -10.63 -15.03 -13.01
N ASP A 418 -11.22 -15.61 -11.97
CA ASP A 418 -12.64 -15.44 -11.68
C ASP A 418 -12.90 -14.33 -10.65
N PHE A 419 -11.84 -13.88 -9.96
CA PHE A 419 -11.89 -12.73 -9.07
C PHE A 419 -11.15 -11.51 -9.63
N LEU A 420 -9.84 -11.55 -9.92
CA LEU A 420 -9.10 -10.37 -10.40
C LEU A 420 -9.36 -10.01 -11.87
N TRP A 421 -9.58 -10.99 -12.75
CA TRP A 421 -9.65 -10.81 -14.20
C TRP A 421 -11.09 -10.68 -14.72
N ALA A 422 -12.07 -11.34 -14.09
CA ALA A 422 -13.49 -11.04 -14.26
C ALA A 422 -13.86 -9.58 -13.87
N GLN A 423 -12.94 -8.84 -13.23
CA GLN A 423 -13.06 -7.44 -12.81
C GLN A 423 -12.44 -6.45 -13.81
N ALA A 424 -12.90 -6.41 -15.07
CA ALA A 424 -12.66 -5.23 -15.92
C ALA A 424 -13.21 -3.90 -15.31
N SER A 425 -13.87 -3.97 -14.15
CA SER A 425 -14.12 -2.87 -13.21
C SER A 425 -12.87 -2.12 -12.73
N GLN A 426 -11.65 -2.70 -12.78
CA GLN A 426 -10.44 -1.95 -12.42
C GLN A 426 -10.23 -0.72 -13.31
N LEU A 427 -10.54 -0.83 -14.61
CA LEU A 427 -10.49 0.31 -15.53
C LEU A 427 -11.55 1.36 -15.18
N ALA A 428 -12.75 0.91 -14.80
CA ALA A 428 -13.81 1.80 -14.33
C ALA A 428 -13.43 2.54 -13.04
N ILE A 429 -12.71 1.88 -12.11
CA ILE A 429 -12.20 2.49 -10.88
C ILE A 429 -11.14 3.55 -11.20
N ILE A 430 -10.20 3.28 -12.13
CA ILE A 430 -9.19 4.27 -12.57
C ILE A 430 -9.88 5.51 -13.16
N PHE A 431 -10.89 5.30 -14.03
CA PHE A 431 -11.67 6.40 -14.58
C PHE A 431 -12.44 7.15 -13.50
N LEU A 432 -13.12 6.46 -12.59
CA LEU A 432 -13.87 7.12 -11.50
C LEU A 432 -12.95 7.94 -10.59
N TRP A 433 -11.77 7.40 -10.23
CA TRP A 433 -10.75 8.12 -9.48
C TRP A 433 -10.26 9.37 -10.22
N THR A 434 -9.99 9.26 -11.53
CA THR A 434 -9.56 10.39 -12.36
C THR A 434 -10.66 11.46 -12.45
N SER A 435 -11.93 11.04 -12.64
CA SER A 435 -13.10 11.90 -12.64
C SER A 435 -13.27 12.63 -11.30
N GLY A 436 -13.04 11.95 -10.18
CA GLY A 436 -13.12 12.55 -8.84
C GLY A 436 -12.09 13.67 -8.65
N ASN A 437 -10.84 13.47 -9.07
CA ASN A 437 -9.80 14.49 -8.98
C ASN A 437 -10.17 15.74 -9.80
N LEU A 438 -10.61 15.56 -11.06
CA LEU A 438 -11.05 16.66 -11.92
C LEU A 438 -12.24 17.42 -11.29
N PHE A 439 -13.24 16.69 -10.79
CA PHE A 439 -14.43 17.26 -10.18
C PHE A 439 -14.11 18.06 -8.92
N HIS A 440 -13.31 17.51 -8.00
CA HIS A 440 -12.96 18.19 -6.76
C HIS A 440 -12.15 19.46 -7.01
N VAL A 441 -11.21 19.45 -7.97
CA VAL A 441 -10.46 20.65 -8.31
C VAL A 441 -11.33 21.69 -9.02
N ALA A 442 -12.22 21.26 -9.93
CA ALA A 442 -13.16 22.17 -10.60
C ALA A 442 -14.14 22.85 -9.63
N TRP A 443 -14.60 22.12 -8.62
CA TRP A 443 -15.62 22.58 -7.69
C TRP A 443 -15.05 23.33 -6.48
N GLN A 444 -13.99 22.80 -5.87
CA GLN A 444 -13.45 23.25 -4.58
C GLN A 444 -11.99 23.69 -4.66
N GLY A 445 -11.34 23.50 -5.80
CA GLY A 445 -9.96 23.92 -6.04
C GLY A 445 -9.84 25.40 -6.38
N ASN A 446 -8.61 25.82 -6.65
CA ASN A 446 -8.26 27.18 -7.05
C ASN A 446 -7.56 27.21 -8.42
N PHE A 447 -7.96 26.33 -9.34
CA PHE A 447 -7.28 26.13 -10.63
C PHE A 447 -7.15 27.41 -11.46
N GLU A 448 -8.23 28.19 -11.61
CA GLU A 448 -8.19 29.46 -12.36
C GLU A 448 -7.29 30.52 -11.69
N SER A 449 -7.32 30.61 -10.36
CA SER A 449 -6.42 31.49 -9.60
C SER A 449 -4.97 31.05 -9.72
N TRP A 450 -4.71 29.74 -9.69
CA TRP A 450 -3.39 29.16 -9.87
C TRP A 450 -2.82 29.47 -11.25
N ILE A 451 -3.65 29.48 -12.30
CA ILE A 451 -3.21 29.82 -13.66
C ILE A 451 -2.73 31.26 -13.78
N GLN A 452 -3.35 32.20 -13.04
CA GLN A 452 -2.94 33.60 -13.05
C GLN A 452 -1.58 33.81 -12.39
N ASP A 453 -1.27 33.02 -11.35
CA ASP A 453 0.02 33.07 -10.67
C ASP A 453 0.51 31.67 -10.22
N PRO A 454 1.06 30.86 -11.15
CA PRO A 454 1.44 29.47 -10.89
C PRO A 454 2.61 29.30 -9.92
N LEU A 455 3.37 30.37 -9.67
CA LEU A 455 4.59 30.34 -8.85
C LEU A 455 4.30 30.58 -7.37
N HIS A 456 3.27 31.37 -7.04
CA HIS A 456 2.99 31.73 -5.66
C HIS A 456 1.69 31.13 -5.13
N VAL A 457 0.71 30.85 -6.00
CA VAL A 457 -0.54 30.22 -5.58
C VAL A 457 -0.29 28.73 -5.33
N ARG A 458 -0.71 28.24 -4.16
CA ARG A 458 -0.60 26.81 -3.82
C ARG A 458 -1.81 26.05 -4.36
N PRO A 459 -1.63 24.94 -5.10
CA PRO A 459 -2.74 24.21 -5.70
C PRO A 459 -3.58 23.50 -4.63
N ILE A 460 -4.90 23.64 -4.70
CA ILE A 460 -5.85 23.03 -3.75
C ILE A 460 -6.38 21.69 -4.30
N ALA A 461 -6.32 20.63 -3.50
CA ALA A 461 -6.88 19.34 -3.86
C ALA A 461 -8.41 19.35 -3.74
N HIS A 462 -8.92 19.64 -2.55
CA HIS A 462 -10.35 19.70 -2.24
C HIS A 462 -10.57 20.42 -0.90
N ALA A 463 -11.83 20.78 -0.62
CA ALA A 463 -12.22 21.34 0.67
C ALA A 463 -12.18 20.28 1.77
N ILE A 464 -11.94 20.71 2.99
CA ILE A 464 -12.07 19.91 4.20
C ILE A 464 -13.40 20.30 4.84
N LEU A 465 -14.36 19.37 4.83
CA LEU A 465 -15.59 19.51 5.60
C LEU A 465 -15.54 18.48 6.72
N ASP A 466 -14.93 18.92 7.81
CA ASP A 466 -14.75 18.13 9.01
C ASP A 466 -15.46 18.88 10.16
N PRO A 467 -16.64 18.40 10.61
CA PRO A 467 -17.40 19.05 11.68
C PRO A 467 -16.66 19.02 13.03
N HIS A 468 -15.54 18.30 13.13
CA HIS A 468 -14.67 18.21 14.30
C HIS A 468 -13.61 19.32 14.34
N PHE A 469 -13.43 20.08 13.26
CA PHE A 469 -12.49 21.19 13.21
C PHE A 469 -12.94 22.33 14.13
N GLY A 470 -12.22 22.53 15.23
CA GLY A 470 -12.29 23.76 16.01
C GLY A 470 -11.76 24.96 15.21
N GLN A 471 -12.13 26.17 15.60
CA GLN A 471 -11.74 27.42 14.94
C GLN A 471 -10.22 27.53 14.61
N PRO A 472 -9.28 27.12 15.50
CA PRO A 472 -7.86 27.16 15.17
C PRO A 472 -7.45 26.20 14.04
N ALA A 473 -8.09 25.03 13.94
CA ALA A 473 -7.86 24.10 12.84
C ALA A 473 -8.47 24.63 11.54
N VAL A 474 -9.66 25.24 11.62
CA VAL A 474 -10.27 25.93 10.48
C VAL A 474 -9.33 27.00 9.94
N GLU A 475 -8.80 27.87 10.80
CA GLU A 475 -7.84 28.91 10.43
C GLU A 475 -6.53 28.32 9.90
N ALA A 476 -6.00 27.28 10.56
CA ALA A 476 -4.76 26.64 10.15
C ALA A 476 -4.88 25.96 8.78
N PHE A 477 -6.03 25.41 8.40
CA PHE A 477 -6.22 24.75 7.10
C PHE A 477 -6.87 25.67 6.05
N THR A 478 -7.31 26.88 6.43
CA THR A 478 -7.72 27.92 5.48
C THR A 478 -6.48 28.58 4.88
N ARG A 479 -5.80 27.84 3.99
CA ARG A 479 -4.56 28.24 3.31
C ARG A 479 -4.80 28.41 1.81
N GLY A 480 -3.82 28.99 1.11
CA GLY A 480 -3.85 29.09 -0.36
C GLY A 480 -4.90 30.06 -0.93
N GLY A 481 -5.34 31.04 -0.13
CA GLY A 481 -6.34 32.04 -0.52
C GLY A 481 -7.78 31.53 -0.53
N ALA A 482 -8.05 30.36 0.06
CA ALA A 482 -9.39 29.79 0.18
C ALA A 482 -10.23 30.50 1.26
N ILE A 483 -11.56 30.43 1.11
CA ILE A 483 -12.55 31.00 2.06
C ILE A 483 -12.80 30.04 3.24
N GLY A 484 -12.29 28.81 3.18
CA GLY A 484 -12.40 27.81 4.24
C GLY A 484 -11.30 26.75 4.18
N PRO A 485 -11.37 25.72 5.04
CA PRO A 485 -10.34 24.69 5.18
C PRO A 485 -10.15 23.88 3.91
N VAL A 486 -8.89 23.68 3.50
CA VAL A 486 -8.54 22.98 2.25
C VAL A 486 -7.28 22.13 2.40
N ASN A 487 -7.19 21.09 1.58
CA ASN A 487 -5.94 20.32 1.41
C ASN A 487 -5.13 20.85 0.23
N ILE A 488 -3.81 20.96 0.39
CA ILE A 488 -2.90 21.29 -0.71
C ILE A 488 -2.60 20.03 -1.53
N ALA A 489 -2.64 20.16 -2.84
CA ALA A 489 -2.35 19.07 -3.78
C ALA A 489 -0.82 18.96 -4.01
N TYR A 490 -0.28 17.76 -3.86
CA TYR A 490 1.12 17.45 -4.19
C TYR A 490 1.25 16.41 -5.31
N SER A 491 0.18 16.20 -6.07
CA SER A 491 0.09 15.20 -7.14
C SER A 491 0.55 15.72 -8.51
N GLY A 492 0.82 17.01 -8.65
CA GLY A 492 1.23 17.63 -9.91
C GLY A 492 0.12 17.78 -10.96
N VAL A 493 -1.14 17.51 -10.59
CA VAL A 493 -2.27 17.51 -11.53
C VAL A 493 -2.58 18.90 -12.08
N TYR A 494 -2.34 19.97 -11.31
CA TYR A 494 -2.51 21.35 -11.78
C TYR A 494 -1.54 21.66 -12.93
N GLN A 495 -0.25 21.36 -12.71
CA GLN A 495 0.81 21.56 -13.70
C GLN A 495 0.55 20.70 -14.95
N TRP A 496 0.11 19.46 -14.78
CA TRP A 496 -0.24 18.58 -15.89
C TRP A 496 -1.41 19.14 -16.71
N TRP A 497 -2.56 19.40 -16.08
CA TRP A 497 -3.77 19.90 -16.74
C TRP A 497 -3.56 21.27 -17.41
N TYR A 498 -2.79 22.14 -16.78
CA TYR A 498 -2.37 23.40 -17.38
C TYR A 498 -1.48 23.18 -18.61
N THR A 499 -0.50 22.27 -18.54
CA THR A 499 0.40 22.00 -19.66
C THR A 499 -0.36 21.48 -20.88
N ILE A 500 -1.40 20.66 -20.68
CA ILE A 500 -2.19 20.07 -21.77
C ILE A 500 -3.31 21.00 -22.29
N GLY A 501 -3.46 22.20 -21.73
CA GLY A 501 -4.33 23.24 -22.31
C GLY A 501 -5.66 23.49 -21.58
N LEU A 502 -5.92 22.87 -20.43
CA LEU A 502 -7.10 23.20 -19.61
C LEU A 502 -6.86 24.57 -18.95
N ARG A 503 -7.84 25.48 -18.97
CA ARG A 503 -7.68 26.79 -18.27
C ARG A 503 -8.85 27.19 -17.39
N THR A 504 -10.03 26.59 -17.56
CA THR A 504 -11.20 26.94 -16.76
C THR A 504 -11.68 25.77 -15.92
N ASN A 505 -12.40 26.07 -14.84
CA ASN A 505 -13.13 25.06 -14.07
C ASN A 505 -14.18 24.34 -14.92
N GLY A 506 -14.74 25.02 -15.93
CA GLY A 506 -15.65 24.41 -16.92
C GLY A 506 -14.98 23.32 -17.75
N ASP A 507 -13.71 23.50 -18.15
CA ASP A 507 -12.94 22.49 -18.87
C ASP A 507 -12.73 21.25 -18.00
N LEU A 508 -12.35 21.45 -16.73
CA LEU A 508 -12.16 20.37 -15.75
C LEU A 508 -13.46 19.60 -15.47
N TYR A 509 -14.57 20.32 -15.29
CA TYR A 509 -15.89 19.73 -15.06
C TYR A 509 -16.37 18.90 -16.26
N THR A 510 -16.20 19.43 -17.48
CA THR A 510 -16.50 18.70 -18.71
C THR A 510 -15.66 17.43 -18.84
N GLY A 511 -14.36 17.52 -18.51
CA GLY A 511 -13.46 16.38 -18.44
C GLY A 511 -13.92 15.33 -17.42
N ALA A 512 -14.34 15.75 -16.22
CA ALA A 512 -14.86 14.85 -15.20
C ALA A 512 -16.09 14.07 -15.70
N LEU A 513 -17.08 14.74 -16.29
CA LEU A 513 -18.27 14.09 -16.85
C LEU A 513 -17.93 13.11 -17.97
N PHE A 514 -16.98 13.47 -18.86
CA PHE A 514 -16.54 12.59 -19.93
C PHE A 514 -15.86 11.31 -19.39
N ILE A 515 -14.96 11.46 -18.41
CA ILE A 515 -14.29 10.30 -17.80
C ILE A 515 -15.29 9.44 -17.01
N LEU A 516 -16.28 10.06 -16.35
CA LEU A 516 -17.37 9.34 -15.69
C LEU A 516 -18.18 8.49 -16.68
N LEU A 517 -18.47 9.03 -17.87
CA LEU A 517 -19.11 8.27 -18.95
C LEU A 517 -18.25 7.08 -19.40
N LEU A 518 -16.92 7.25 -19.54
CA LEU A 518 -16.01 6.15 -19.87
C LEU A 518 -15.98 5.07 -18.77
N SER A 519 -16.08 5.47 -17.50
CA SER A 519 -16.23 4.54 -16.38
C SER A 519 -17.51 3.70 -16.52
N ALA A 520 -18.64 4.35 -16.80
CA ALA A 520 -19.92 3.67 -17.03
C ALA A 520 -19.87 2.71 -18.24
N ILE A 521 -19.28 3.14 -19.36
CA ILE A 521 -19.08 2.30 -20.55
C ILE A 521 -18.23 1.07 -20.20
N SER A 522 -17.16 1.24 -19.41
CA SER A 522 -16.29 0.13 -19.01
C SER A 522 -17.03 -0.88 -18.13
N LEU A 523 -17.88 -0.43 -17.21
CA LEU A 523 -18.74 -1.33 -16.41
C LEU A 523 -19.74 -2.09 -17.30
N ILE A 524 -20.38 -1.41 -18.25
CA ILE A 524 -21.33 -2.04 -19.18
C ILE A 524 -20.62 -3.04 -20.08
N ALA A 525 -19.44 -2.71 -20.62
CA ALA A 525 -18.64 -3.61 -21.44
C ALA A 525 -18.21 -4.86 -20.64
N SER A 526 -17.79 -4.68 -19.39
CA SER A 526 -17.48 -5.79 -18.48
C SER A 526 -18.69 -6.71 -18.29
N TRP A 527 -19.87 -6.15 -18.02
CA TRP A 527 -21.10 -6.91 -17.87
C TRP A 527 -21.53 -7.61 -19.17
N LEU A 528 -21.37 -6.93 -20.32
CA LEU A 528 -21.76 -7.46 -21.62
C LEU A 528 -20.94 -8.70 -21.98
N HIS A 529 -19.62 -8.68 -21.79
CA HIS A 529 -18.75 -9.81 -22.10
C HIS A 529 -18.87 -11.00 -21.14
N LEU A 530 -19.65 -10.87 -20.07
CA LEU A 530 -20.09 -12.00 -19.23
C LEU A 530 -21.37 -12.66 -19.76
N GLN A 531 -22.12 -11.99 -20.64
CA GLN A 531 -23.36 -12.55 -21.20
C GLN A 531 -23.05 -13.71 -22.15
N PRO A 532 -23.85 -14.81 -22.15
CA PRO A 532 -23.58 -16.01 -22.95
C PRO A 532 -23.32 -15.75 -24.43
N LYS A 533 -24.00 -14.75 -25.02
CA LYS A 533 -23.88 -14.39 -26.44
C LYS A 533 -22.55 -13.69 -26.78
N TRP A 534 -21.94 -12.99 -25.83
CA TRP A 534 -20.79 -12.10 -26.06
C TRP A 534 -19.53 -12.54 -25.33
N LYS A 535 -19.57 -13.71 -24.69
CA LYS A 535 -18.46 -14.34 -23.98
C LYS A 535 -17.35 -14.74 -24.98
N PRO A 536 -16.13 -14.17 -24.87
CA PRO A 536 -15.03 -14.54 -25.76
C PRO A 536 -14.57 -15.99 -25.52
N SER A 537 -14.11 -16.66 -26.58
CA SER A 537 -13.56 -18.01 -26.49
C SER A 537 -12.12 -18.02 -25.94
N VAL A 538 -11.65 -19.17 -25.45
CA VAL A 538 -10.25 -19.34 -25.02
C VAL A 538 -9.26 -19.11 -26.17
N SER A 539 -9.63 -19.48 -27.40
CA SER A 539 -8.80 -19.22 -28.59
C SER A 539 -8.63 -17.72 -28.87
N TRP A 540 -9.64 -16.91 -28.57
CA TRP A 540 -9.56 -15.46 -28.66
C TRP A 540 -8.52 -14.90 -27.66
N PHE A 541 -8.55 -15.36 -26.40
CA PHE A 541 -7.58 -14.92 -25.37
C PHE A 541 -6.14 -15.34 -25.64
N LYS A 542 -5.96 -16.52 -26.25
CA LYS A 542 -4.65 -17.06 -26.60
C LYS A 542 -4.09 -16.53 -27.93
N ASN A 543 -4.80 -15.62 -28.62
CA ASN A 543 -4.30 -15.00 -29.85
C ASN A 543 -3.31 -13.86 -29.53
N ALA A 544 -2.05 -14.23 -29.27
CA ALA A 544 -0.99 -13.30 -28.88
C ALA A 544 -0.60 -12.32 -29.99
N GLU A 545 -0.50 -12.80 -31.24
CA GLU A 545 -0.02 -12.02 -32.39
C GLU A 545 -1.02 -10.91 -32.75
N SER A 546 -2.31 -11.24 -32.80
CA SER A 546 -3.36 -10.23 -32.99
C SER A 546 -3.36 -9.20 -31.87
N ARG A 547 -3.25 -9.64 -30.61
CA ARG A 547 -3.21 -8.73 -29.45
C ARG A 547 -2.01 -7.79 -29.50
N LEU A 548 -0.82 -8.29 -29.85
CA LEU A 548 0.38 -7.47 -29.99
C LEU A 548 0.25 -6.43 -31.12
N ASN A 549 -0.26 -6.82 -32.29
CA ASN A 549 -0.50 -5.88 -33.38
C ASN A 549 -1.47 -4.76 -32.96
N HIS A 550 -2.60 -5.10 -32.33
CA HIS A 550 -3.59 -4.13 -31.87
C HIS A 550 -3.08 -3.26 -30.72
N HIS A 551 -2.26 -3.79 -29.81
CA HIS A 551 -1.68 -3.00 -28.73
C HIS A 551 -0.59 -2.04 -29.24
N LEU A 552 0.30 -2.52 -30.12
CA LEU A 552 1.34 -1.69 -30.70
C LEU A 552 0.73 -0.61 -31.60
N SER A 553 -0.03 -0.99 -32.64
CA SER A 553 -0.58 -0.01 -33.59
C SER A 553 -1.75 0.79 -33.00
N GLY A 554 -2.71 0.14 -32.34
CA GLY A 554 -3.92 0.77 -31.83
C GLY A 554 -3.69 1.46 -30.49
N LEU A 555 -3.38 0.67 -29.45
CA LEU A 555 -3.28 1.20 -28.09
C LEU A 555 -2.12 2.20 -27.93
N PHE A 556 -0.95 1.97 -28.52
CA PHE A 556 0.19 2.89 -28.44
C PHE A 556 0.27 3.83 -29.64
N GLY A 557 0.24 3.31 -30.87
CA GLY A 557 0.41 4.10 -32.09
C GLY A 557 -0.70 5.14 -32.29
N VAL A 558 -1.95 4.71 -32.41
CA VAL A 558 -3.11 5.60 -32.63
C VAL A 558 -3.31 6.52 -31.43
N SER A 559 -3.14 6.04 -30.19
CA SER A 559 -3.25 6.91 -29.00
C SER A 559 -2.18 8.00 -28.98
N SER A 560 -0.92 7.68 -29.32
CA SER A 560 0.15 8.68 -29.40
C SER A 560 -0.07 9.68 -30.55
N LEU A 561 -0.62 9.22 -31.67
CA LEU A 561 -1.01 10.09 -32.78
C LEU A 561 -2.16 11.03 -32.37
N ALA A 562 -3.19 10.50 -31.71
CA ALA A 562 -4.29 11.30 -31.18
C ALA A 562 -3.81 12.32 -30.14
N TRP A 563 -2.87 11.93 -29.28
CA TRP A 563 -2.23 12.83 -28.32
C TRP A 563 -1.42 13.94 -28.99
N THR A 564 -0.71 13.62 -30.07
CA THR A 564 -0.06 14.63 -30.93
C THR A 564 -1.08 15.64 -31.45
N GLY A 565 -2.20 15.15 -31.98
CA GLY A 565 -3.30 16.01 -32.44
C GLY A 565 -3.80 16.93 -31.33
N HIS A 566 -4.02 16.40 -30.12
CA HIS A 566 -4.39 17.19 -28.96
C HIS A 566 -3.35 18.27 -28.62
N LEU A 567 -2.05 17.93 -28.58
CA LEU A 567 -0.99 18.90 -28.28
C LEU A 567 -0.93 20.02 -29.32
N VAL A 568 -1.04 19.70 -30.62
CA VAL A 568 -1.00 20.66 -31.72
C VAL A 568 -2.24 21.56 -31.78
N HIS A 569 -3.43 21.00 -31.52
CA HIS A 569 -4.69 21.72 -31.67
C HIS A 569 -5.21 22.39 -30.40
N VAL A 570 -4.74 21.97 -29.22
CA VAL A 570 -5.24 22.47 -27.92
C VAL A 570 -4.11 22.98 -27.03
N ALA A 571 -3.13 22.15 -26.70
CA ALA A 571 -2.12 22.51 -25.70
C ALA A 571 -1.22 23.68 -26.15
N ILE A 572 -0.66 23.61 -27.37
CA ILE A 572 0.24 24.63 -27.94
C ILE A 572 -0.50 25.96 -28.19
N PRO A 573 -1.70 26.00 -28.81
CA PRO A 573 -2.49 27.23 -28.88
C PRO A 573 -2.80 27.80 -27.48
N GLY A 574 -3.21 26.93 -26.54
CA GLY A 574 -3.52 27.32 -25.17
C GLY A 574 -2.32 27.87 -24.38
N SER A 575 -1.09 27.44 -24.68
CA SER A 575 0.13 28.03 -24.08
C SER A 575 0.53 29.36 -24.72
N ARG A 576 0.08 29.65 -25.95
CA ARG A 576 0.27 30.94 -26.63
C ARG A 576 -0.84 31.96 -26.34
N GLY A 577 -1.80 31.63 -25.47
CA GLY A 577 -2.94 32.49 -25.15
C GLY A 577 -4.05 32.50 -26.22
N GLU A 578 -4.00 31.58 -27.18
CA GLU A 578 -5.02 31.41 -28.21
C GLU A 578 -6.04 30.35 -27.76
N TYR A 579 -7.21 30.80 -27.31
CA TYR A 579 -8.30 29.89 -26.91
C TYR A 579 -9.07 29.42 -28.14
N THR A 580 -8.69 28.28 -28.71
CA THR A 580 -9.36 27.70 -29.88
C THR A 580 -10.12 26.43 -29.54
N TYR A 581 -11.43 26.53 -29.32
CA TYR A 581 -12.32 25.42 -29.62
C TYR A 581 -12.48 25.37 -31.15
N CYS A 582 -11.92 24.34 -31.78
CA CYS A 582 -12.23 23.96 -33.17
C CYS A 582 -12.00 25.08 -34.22
N ARG A 583 -10.80 25.69 -34.27
CA ARG A 583 -10.35 26.47 -35.43
C ARG A 583 -8.95 26.05 -35.86
N ILE A 584 -8.74 25.98 -37.18
CA ILE A 584 -7.42 25.82 -37.79
C ILE A 584 -6.57 27.05 -37.39
N PRO A 585 -5.35 26.87 -36.86
CA PRO A 585 -4.52 27.99 -36.41
C PRO A 585 -4.31 29.04 -37.51
N LYS A 586 -4.40 30.32 -37.16
CA LYS A 586 -4.04 31.42 -38.06
C LYS A 586 -2.53 31.65 -38.01
N GLY A 587 -1.79 31.00 -38.90
CA GLY A 587 -0.39 31.34 -39.20
C GLY A 587 0.60 30.17 -39.12
N TRP A 588 1.69 30.31 -39.87
CA TRP A 588 2.76 29.33 -40.07
C TRP A 588 3.75 29.23 -38.89
N ALA A 589 3.30 29.38 -37.65
CA ALA A 589 4.17 29.17 -36.50
C ALA A 589 4.53 27.68 -36.38
N PRO A 590 5.77 27.30 -36.05
CA PRO A 590 6.14 25.89 -35.95
C PRO A 590 5.35 25.21 -34.82
N PHE A 591 4.61 24.16 -35.19
CA PHE A 591 3.86 23.29 -34.27
C PHE A 591 4.63 22.00 -33.94
N LEU A 592 5.63 21.66 -34.76
CA LEU A 592 6.52 20.51 -34.59
C LEU A 592 7.95 21.03 -34.74
N TRP A 593 8.76 20.87 -33.70
CA TRP A 593 10.17 21.24 -33.72
C TRP A 593 10.98 20.27 -32.84
N VAL A 594 12.30 20.34 -32.94
CA VAL A 594 13.25 19.62 -32.07
C VAL A 594 14.28 20.63 -31.58
N ILE A 595 13.94 21.37 -30.52
CA ILE A 595 14.79 22.43 -29.96
C ILE A 595 15.82 21.85 -28.98
N GLY A 596 15.38 20.91 -28.13
CA GLY A 596 16.17 20.40 -27.00
C GLY A 596 16.26 21.39 -25.82
N GLY A 597 16.41 20.87 -24.60
CA GLY A 597 16.50 21.67 -23.36
C GLY A 597 15.16 22.06 -22.74
N PHE A 598 15.15 23.05 -21.83
CA PHE A 598 13.98 23.52 -21.10
C PHE A 598 13.59 24.94 -21.54
N HIS A 599 12.62 25.06 -22.44
CA HIS A 599 12.11 26.33 -22.94
C HIS A 599 10.58 26.41 -22.74
N PRO A 600 9.96 27.59 -22.56
CA PRO A 600 8.49 27.73 -22.58
C PRO A 600 7.80 27.24 -23.88
N GLN A 601 8.56 26.86 -24.91
CA GLN A 601 8.08 26.23 -26.16
C GLN A 601 8.29 24.70 -26.20
N THR A 602 8.70 24.05 -25.10
CA THR A 602 8.94 22.59 -24.99
C THR A 602 7.73 21.74 -25.35
N GLN A 603 6.52 22.30 -25.34
CA GLN A 603 5.32 21.60 -25.81
C GLN A 603 5.40 21.20 -27.30
N THR A 604 6.15 21.96 -28.12
CA THR A 604 6.36 21.63 -29.56
C THR A 604 7.29 20.41 -29.75
N ASP A 605 8.29 20.26 -28.89
CA ASP A 605 9.17 19.08 -28.85
C ASP A 605 8.41 17.83 -28.39
N ILE A 606 7.54 17.97 -27.37
CA ILE A 606 6.69 16.86 -26.89
C ILE A 606 5.71 16.39 -27.98
N ALA A 607 5.13 17.32 -28.74
CA ALA A 607 4.26 16.98 -29.87
C ALA A 607 5.02 16.23 -30.98
N HIS A 608 6.22 16.70 -31.35
CA HIS A 608 7.07 15.98 -32.31
C HIS A 608 7.44 14.59 -31.81
N HIS A 609 7.81 14.46 -30.54
CA HIS A 609 8.14 13.17 -29.94
C HIS A 609 6.99 12.16 -30.07
N HIS A 610 5.77 12.57 -29.71
CA HIS A 610 4.59 11.69 -29.79
C HIS A 610 4.25 11.31 -31.24
N LEU A 611 4.46 12.21 -32.21
CA LEU A 611 4.28 11.90 -33.62
C LEU A 611 5.30 10.85 -34.09
N ALA A 612 6.57 11.03 -33.74
CA ALA A 612 7.65 10.13 -34.12
C ALA A 612 7.43 8.72 -33.55
N ILE A 613 7.11 8.59 -32.25
CA ILE A 613 6.83 7.28 -31.64
C ILE A 613 5.53 6.67 -32.16
N ALA A 614 4.53 7.49 -32.54
CA ALA A 614 3.30 6.99 -33.14
C ALA A 614 3.60 6.25 -34.45
N PHE A 615 4.40 6.84 -35.33
CA PHE A 615 4.83 6.18 -36.57
C PHE A 615 5.59 4.88 -36.29
N LEU A 616 6.51 4.88 -35.33
CA LEU A 616 7.25 3.67 -34.94
C LEU A 616 6.30 2.55 -34.49
N PHE A 617 5.32 2.86 -33.65
CA PHE A 617 4.36 1.89 -33.15
C PHE A 617 3.35 1.42 -34.20
N LEU A 618 2.93 2.30 -35.11
CA LEU A 618 2.08 1.93 -36.25
C LEU A 618 2.81 0.94 -37.17
N VAL A 619 4.08 1.16 -37.48
CA VAL A 619 4.89 0.22 -38.25
C VAL A 619 5.09 -1.08 -37.47
N ALA A 620 5.46 -1.00 -36.19
CA ALA A 620 5.71 -2.17 -35.35
C ALA A 620 4.46 -3.06 -35.18
N GLY A 621 3.26 -2.47 -35.13
CA GLY A 621 2.01 -3.20 -35.02
C GLY A 621 1.56 -3.92 -36.29
N ASN A 622 2.36 -3.91 -37.37
CA ASN A 622 2.12 -4.68 -38.59
C ASN A 622 3.13 -5.83 -38.79
N ILE A 623 3.91 -6.16 -37.76
CA ILE A 623 4.98 -7.18 -37.83
C ILE A 623 4.42 -8.60 -37.73
N TYR A 624 3.42 -8.84 -36.88
CA TYR A 624 2.99 -10.20 -36.55
C TYR A 624 1.87 -10.71 -37.46
N ILE A 625 1.88 -12.01 -37.74
CA ILE A 625 0.88 -12.65 -38.61
C ILE A 625 -0.51 -12.62 -37.97
N THR A 626 -1.52 -12.40 -38.80
CA THR A 626 -2.93 -12.46 -38.40
C THR A 626 -3.73 -13.20 -39.48
N ASN A 627 -5.06 -13.06 -39.50
CA ASN A 627 -5.95 -13.75 -40.44
C ASN A 627 -5.71 -13.40 -41.93
N PHE A 628 -4.88 -12.40 -42.21
CA PHE A 628 -4.51 -11.99 -43.57
C PHE A 628 -3.34 -12.81 -44.17
N GLY A 629 -2.73 -13.72 -43.41
CA GLY A 629 -1.66 -14.59 -43.92
C GLY A 629 -0.33 -13.89 -44.22
N ILE A 630 -0.16 -12.64 -43.77
CA ILE A 630 1.04 -11.83 -43.95
C ILE A 630 1.55 -11.40 -42.56
N GLY A 631 2.87 -11.49 -42.34
CA GLY A 631 3.55 -11.16 -41.09
C GLY A 631 4.36 -12.33 -40.53
N HIS A 632 4.96 -12.14 -39.36
CA HIS A 632 5.76 -13.16 -38.67
C HIS A 632 4.95 -13.94 -37.64
N SER A 633 5.09 -15.26 -37.59
CA SER A 633 4.68 -16.03 -36.41
C SER A 633 5.76 -15.99 -35.34
N ILE A 634 5.40 -15.62 -34.12
CA ILE A 634 6.34 -15.58 -32.99
C ILE A 634 6.81 -17.00 -32.66
N LYS A 635 5.94 -18.00 -32.86
CA LYS A 635 6.28 -19.41 -32.67
C LYS A 635 7.42 -19.80 -33.60
N ASP A 636 7.27 -19.56 -34.89
CA ASP A 636 8.29 -19.92 -35.89
C ASP A 636 9.61 -19.18 -35.65
N LEU A 637 9.55 -17.90 -35.26
CA LEU A 637 10.74 -17.12 -34.91
C LEU A 637 11.50 -17.72 -33.72
N LEU A 638 10.81 -18.11 -32.65
CA LEU A 638 11.45 -18.70 -31.46
C LEU A 638 11.94 -20.13 -31.73
N GLU A 639 11.24 -20.91 -32.55
CA GLU A 639 11.66 -22.26 -32.92
C GLU A 639 12.87 -22.27 -33.87
N ALA A 640 12.98 -21.27 -34.75
CA ALA A 640 14.11 -21.11 -35.66
C ALA A 640 15.36 -20.50 -35.00
N HIS A 641 15.21 -19.88 -33.82
CA HIS A 641 16.32 -19.17 -33.18
C HIS A 641 17.31 -20.13 -32.49
N ILE A 642 18.40 -20.43 -33.20
CA ILE A 642 19.55 -21.18 -32.68
C ILE A 642 20.76 -20.24 -32.68
N PRO A 643 21.39 -19.96 -31.52
CA PRO A 643 22.53 -19.05 -31.48
C PRO A 643 23.73 -19.64 -32.25
N PRO A 644 24.52 -18.81 -32.95
CA PRO A 644 25.62 -19.27 -33.80
C PRO A 644 26.74 -20.03 -33.07
N GLY A 645 26.82 -19.92 -31.74
CA GLY A 645 27.83 -20.62 -30.93
C GLY A 645 27.38 -21.91 -30.25
N GLY A 646 26.12 -22.36 -30.40
CA GLY A 646 25.60 -23.59 -29.77
C GLY A 646 25.54 -23.59 -28.23
N ARG A 647 25.93 -22.49 -27.56
CA ARG A 647 26.05 -22.41 -26.09
C ARG A 647 24.73 -22.31 -25.33
N LEU A 648 23.59 -22.16 -26.02
CA LEU A 648 22.24 -22.10 -25.42
C LEU A 648 21.44 -23.40 -25.63
N GLY A 649 22.09 -24.52 -25.96
CA GLY A 649 21.40 -25.80 -26.19
C GLY A 649 20.40 -25.68 -27.35
N ARG A 650 19.14 -26.06 -27.08
CA ARG A 650 18.00 -25.90 -28.00
C ARG A 650 17.50 -24.46 -28.15
N GLY A 651 18.10 -23.47 -27.49
CA GLY A 651 17.77 -22.06 -27.66
C GLY A 651 16.39 -21.71 -27.11
N HIS A 652 15.53 -21.10 -27.94
CA HIS A 652 14.19 -20.64 -27.54
C HIS A 652 13.06 -21.62 -27.90
N LYS A 653 13.37 -22.84 -28.35
CA LYS A 653 12.37 -23.86 -28.66
C LYS A 653 11.47 -24.16 -27.47
N GLY A 654 10.16 -24.27 -27.71
CA GLY A 654 9.14 -24.49 -26.68
C GLY A 654 8.77 -23.25 -25.84
N LEU A 655 9.51 -22.14 -25.97
CA LEU A 655 9.31 -20.95 -25.15
C LEU A 655 8.01 -20.20 -25.51
N TYR A 656 7.62 -20.16 -26.78
CA TYR A 656 6.36 -19.55 -27.21
C TYR A 656 5.17 -20.17 -26.48
N ASP A 657 5.08 -21.50 -26.49
CA ASP A 657 3.98 -22.23 -25.88
C ASP A 657 4.05 -22.13 -24.35
N THR A 658 5.25 -22.05 -23.75
CA THR A 658 5.44 -21.80 -22.30
C THR A 658 4.90 -20.43 -21.89
N ILE A 659 5.25 -19.37 -22.63
CA ILE A 659 4.77 -18.00 -22.39
C ILE A 659 3.26 -17.92 -22.61
N LYS A 660 2.77 -18.43 -23.74
CA LYS A 660 1.37 -18.34 -24.15
C LYS A 660 0.42 -19.05 -23.19
N ASN A 661 0.85 -20.18 -22.62
CA ASN A 661 0.00 -20.99 -21.77
C ASN A 661 0.06 -20.61 -20.28
N SER A 662 1.13 -19.97 -19.81
CA SER A 662 1.23 -19.49 -18.43
C SER A 662 0.82 -18.02 -18.27
N LEU A 663 -0.25 -17.79 -17.49
CA LEU A 663 -0.63 -16.43 -17.08
C LEU A 663 0.36 -15.84 -16.05
N HIS A 664 0.97 -16.67 -15.20
CA HIS A 664 1.97 -16.18 -14.22
C HIS A 664 3.26 -15.73 -14.90
N PHE A 665 3.69 -16.42 -15.97
CA PHE A 665 4.84 -15.97 -16.75
C PHE A 665 4.54 -14.64 -17.46
N GLN A 666 3.36 -14.52 -18.09
CA GLN A 666 2.93 -13.27 -18.72
C GLN A 666 2.83 -12.11 -17.72
N LEU A 667 2.20 -12.35 -16.57
CA LEU A 667 2.05 -11.35 -15.52
C LEU A 667 3.41 -10.98 -14.90
N GLY A 668 4.29 -11.95 -14.64
CA GLY A 668 5.65 -11.70 -14.16
C GLY A 668 6.44 -10.80 -15.13
N LEU A 669 6.43 -11.12 -16.43
CA LEU A 669 7.09 -10.29 -17.45
C LEU A 669 6.47 -8.90 -17.59
N ALA A 670 5.14 -8.80 -17.56
CA ALA A 670 4.43 -7.53 -17.65
C ALA A 670 4.72 -6.64 -16.45
N LEU A 671 4.71 -7.20 -15.23
CA LEU A 671 5.08 -6.49 -14.01
C LEU A 671 6.56 -6.06 -14.07
N ALA A 672 7.49 -6.92 -14.46
CA ALA A 672 8.90 -6.54 -14.58
C ALA A 672 9.07 -5.35 -15.54
N SER A 673 8.42 -5.42 -16.71
CA SER A 673 8.45 -4.34 -17.70
C SER A 673 7.83 -3.05 -17.17
N LEU A 674 6.67 -3.16 -16.51
CA LEU A 674 5.97 -2.02 -15.92
C LEU A 674 6.74 -1.39 -14.76
N GLY A 675 7.40 -2.20 -13.91
CA GLY A 675 8.24 -1.72 -12.82
C GLY A 675 9.45 -0.95 -13.32
N VAL A 676 10.12 -1.46 -14.36
CA VAL A 676 11.25 -0.78 -15.02
C VAL A 676 10.81 0.57 -15.60
N ILE A 677 9.74 0.61 -16.40
CA ILE A 677 9.29 1.88 -16.99
C ILE A 677 8.72 2.84 -15.94
N THR A 678 8.13 2.35 -14.85
CA THR A 678 7.68 3.20 -13.74
C THR A 678 8.87 3.88 -13.03
N SER A 679 9.97 3.15 -12.82
CA SER A 679 11.21 3.75 -12.30
C SER A 679 11.80 4.73 -13.31
N LEU A 680 11.76 4.40 -14.61
CA LEU A 680 12.19 5.30 -15.68
C LEU A 680 11.39 6.61 -15.70
N VAL A 681 10.06 6.53 -15.52
CA VAL A 681 9.18 7.70 -15.37
C VAL A 681 9.63 8.55 -14.20
N ALA A 682 9.91 7.95 -13.03
CA ALA A 682 10.42 8.69 -11.87
C ALA A 682 11.74 9.41 -12.21
N GLN A 683 12.72 8.69 -12.78
CA GLN A 683 14.04 9.21 -13.11
C GLN A 683 13.99 10.32 -14.18
N HIS A 684 13.16 10.15 -15.20
CA HIS A 684 13.05 11.14 -16.28
C HIS A 684 12.22 12.34 -15.87
N MET A 685 11.14 12.19 -15.10
CA MET A 685 10.28 13.34 -14.74
C MET A 685 10.97 14.35 -13.81
N TYR A 686 11.88 13.91 -12.92
CA TYR A 686 12.60 14.85 -12.05
C TYR A 686 13.74 15.55 -12.81
N SER A 687 14.45 14.83 -13.67
CA SER A 687 15.62 15.35 -14.41
C SER A 687 15.26 16.08 -15.69
N LEU A 688 14.13 15.73 -16.31
CA LEU A 688 13.57 16.33 -17.51
C LEU A 688 12.09 16.73 -17.25
N PRO A 689 11.83 17.82 -16.50
CA PRO A 689 10.48 18.24 -16.17
C PRO A 689 9.61 18.48 -17.43
N ALA A 690 8.58 17.65 -17.60
CA ALA A 690 7.68 17.69 -18.76
C ALA A 690 6.50 18.66 -18.59
N TYR A 691 6.24 19.14 -17.38
CA TYR A 691 5.11 20.01 -17.06
C TYR A 691 5.57 21.42 -16.67
N ALA A 692 4.83 22.42 -17.11
CA ALA A 692 5.14 23.81 -16.82
C ALA A 692 5.10 24.07 -15.31
N PHE A 693 6.09 24.80 -14.80
CA PHE A 693 6.22 25.22 -13.40
C PHE A 693 6.44 24.10 -12.36
N ILE A 694 6.51 22.83 -12.77
CA ILE A 694 6.66 21.73 -11.82
C ILE A 694 8.05 21.70 -11.16
N ALA A 695 9.08 22.21 -11.82
CA ALA A 695 10.43 22.29 -11.29
C ALA A 695 10.56 23.26 -10.10
N GLN A 696 9.63 24.22 -10.00
CA GLN A 696 9.56 25.18 -8.92
C GLN A 696 8.75 24.65 -7.72
N ASP A 697 8.00 23.56 -7.90
CA ASP A 697 7.24 22.89 -6.83
C ASP A 697 7.99 21.66 -6.30
N PHE A 698 8.96 21.93 -5.42
CA PHE A 698 9.85 20.91 -4.87
C PHE A 698 9.13 19.80 -4.09
N THR A 699 8.05 20.13 -3.36
CA THR A 699 7.29 19.14 -2.58
C THR A 699 6.57 18.18 -3.51
N THR A 700 5.96 18.70 -4.58
CA THR A 700 5.31 17.87 -5.60
C THR A 700 6.33 17.01 -6.36
N GLN A 701 7.51 17.54 -6.72
CA GLN A 701 8.54 16.72 -7.36
C GLN A 701 9.04 15.59 -6.44
N ALA A 702 9.30 15.89 -5.17
CA ALA A 702 9.71 14.88 -4.20
C ALA A 702 8.62 13.81 -4.01
N ALA A 703 7.35 14.22 -3.93
CA ALA A 703 6.21 13.32 -3.83
C ALA A 703 6.11 12.42 -5.08
N LEU A 704 6.19 12.97 -6.28
CA LEU A 704 6.10 12.22 -7.54
C LEU A 704 7.25 11.23 -7.72
N TYR A 705 8.49 11.64 -7.46
CA TYR A 705 9.66 10.75 -7.53
C TYR A 705 9.52 9.60 -6.53
N THR A 706 9.22 9.93 -5.27
CA THR A 706 9.06 8.94 -4.20
C THR A 706 7.92 7.97 -4.51
N HIS A 707 6.76 8.50 -4.89
CA HIS A 707 5.58 7.71 -5.23
C HIS A 707 5.86 6.69 -6.34
N HIS A 708 6.42 7.12 -7.47
CA HIS A 708 6.71 6.22 -8.59
C HIS A 708 7.82 5.21 -8.26
N GLN A 709 8.83 5.58 -7.46
CA GLN A 709 9.84 4.62 -7.02
C GLN A 709 9.29 3.55 -6.06
N TYR A 710 8.38 3.93 -5.15
CA TYR A 710 7.69 2.95 -4.31
C TYR A 710 6.86 1.99 -5.18
N ILE A 711 6.06 2.50 -6.11
CA ILE A 711 5.26 1.67 -7.03
C ILE A 711 6.16 0.74 -7.83
N ALA A 712 7.26 1.25 -8.39
CA ALA A 712 8.23 0.43 -9.13
C ALA A 712 8.77 -0.71 -8.26
N GLY A 713 9.12 -0.44 -7.00
CA GLY A 713 9.53 -1.47 -6.03
C GLY A 713 8.48 -2.55 -5.82
N PHE A 714 7.22 -2.16 -5.54
CA PHE A 714 6.12 -3.11 -5.35
C PHE A 714 5.87 -3.97 -6.59
N ILE A 715 5.83 -3.36 -7.76
CA ILE A 715 5.59 -4.05 -9.04
C ILE A 715 6.75 -5.00 -9.36
N MET A 716 8.00 -4.58 -9.16
CA MET A 716 9.18 -5.44 -9.38
C MET A 716 9.20 -6.64 -8.43
N THR A 717 8.83 -6.47 -7.16
CA THR A 717 8.68 -7.60 -6.23
C THR A 717 7.57 -8.55 -6.70
N GLY A 718 6.43 -8.01 -7.14
CA GLY A 718 5.35 -8.80 -7.73
C GLY A 718 5.80 -9.61 -8.96
N ALA A 719 6.64 -9.03 -9.81
CA ALA A 719 7.20 -9.70 -10.98
C ALA A 719 7.95 -10.99 -10.63
N PHE A 720 8.88 -10.90 -9.66
CA PHE A 720 9.64 -12.06 -9.19
C PHE A 720 8.78 -13.06 -8.42
N ALA A 721 7.77 -12.60 -7.68
CA ALA A 721 6.81 -13.48 -7.03
C ALA A 721 6.02 -14.32 -8.05
N HIS A 722 5.51 -13.70 -9.12
CA HIS A 722 4.83 -14.42 -10.19
C HIS A 722 5.76 -15.29 -11.02
N GLY A 723 7.03 -14.90 -11.21
CA GLY A 723 8.06 -15.75 -11.80
C GLY A 723 8.33 -17.02 -10.99
N ALA A 724 8.38 -16.91 -9.66
CA ALA A 724 8.51 -18.07 -8.78
C ALA A 724 7.27 -18.97 -8.83
N ILE A 725 6.06 -18.39 -8.83
CA ILE A 725 4.80 -19.15 -8.98
C ILE A 725 4.79 -19.91 -10.32
N PHE A 726 5.23 -19.27 -11.41
CA PHE A 726 5.37 -19.94 -12.71
C PHE A 726 6.24 -21.19 -12.63
N PHE A 727 7.45 -21.11 -12.06
CA PHE A 727 8.36 -22.26 -11.97
C PHE A 727 7.81 -23.41 -11.13
N MET A 728 6.95 -23.11 -10.17
CA MET A 728 6.30 -24.11 -9.33
C MET A 728 5.09 -24.76 -9.99
N ARG A 729 4.34 -24.00 -10.79
CA ARG A 729 2.96 -24.33 -11.16
C ARG A 729 2.77 -24.63 -12.65
N ASP A 730 3.41 -23.82 -13.49
CA ASP A 730 3.13 -23.78 -14.93
C ASP A 730 4.33 -24.24 -15.78
N TYR A 731 5.53 -24.38 -15.18
CA TYR A 731 6.74 -24.82 -15.89
C TYR A 731 6.72 -26.33 -16.14
N ASN A 732 6.79 -26.72 -17.42
CA ASN A 732 6.94 -28.11 -17.85
C ASN A 732 8.39 -28.40 -18.28
N PRO A 733 9.15 -29.24 -17.55
CA PRO A 733 10.53 -29.59 -17.90
C PRO A 733 10.69 -30.28 -19.26
N GLU A 734 9.77 -31.18 -19.65
CA GLU A 734 9.86 -31.91 -20.92
C GLU A 734 9.71 -30.97 -22.11
N GLN A 735 8.77 -30.03 -22.01
CA GLN A 735 8.54 -29.03 -23.05
C GLN A 735 9.72 -28.05 -23.18
N ASN A 736 10.45 -27.83 -22.09
CA ASN A 736 11.56 -26.87 -22.01
C ASN A 736 12.94 -27.55 -22.02
N GLU A 737 13.01 -28.85 -22.35
CA GLU A 737 14.24 -29.62 -22.31
C GLU A 737 15.37 -28.95 -23.12
N ASP A 738 16.53 -28.74 -22.45
CA ASP A 738 17.74 -28.09 -22.98
C ASP A 738 17.49 -26.70 -23.64
N ASN A 739 16.38 -26.04 -23.34
CA ASN A 739 16.17 -24.66 -23.76
C ASN A 739 16.74 -23.66 -22.73
N VAL A 740 16.67 -22.37 -23.03
CA VAL A 740 17.23 -21.31 -22.17
C VAL A 740 16.72 -21.34 -20.72
N LEU A 741 15.46 -21.73 -20.47
CA LEU A 741 14.90 -21.79 -19.12
C LEU A 741 15.44 -23.01 -18.36
N ALA A 742 15.49 -24.18 -18.99
CA ALA A 742 16.06 -25.38 -18.36
C ALA A 742 17.53 -25.16 -18.00
N ARG A 743 18.33 -24.60 -18.92
CA ARG A 743 19.75 -24.32 -18.68
C ARG A 743 19.98 -23.30 -17.56
N MET A 744 19.09 -22.31 -17.42
CA MET A 744 19.14 -21.39 -16.29
C MET A 744 18.94 -22.14 -14.97
N LEU A 745 18.00 -23.09 -14.93
CA LEU A 745 17.74 -23.91 -13.75
C LEU A 745 18.90 -24.87 -13.43
N ASP A 746 19.53 -25.45 -14.45
CA ASP A 746 20.72 -26.31 -14.29
C ASP A 746 21.90 -25.58 -13.65
N HIS A 747 21.99 -24.26 -13.86
CA HIS A 747 23.04 -23.41 -13.30
C HIS A 747 22.55 -22.48 -12.18
N LYS A 748 21.37 -22.74 -11.58
CA LYS A 748 20.77 -21.85 -10.58
C LYS A 748 21.69 -21.57 -9.38
N GLU A 749 22.46 -22.57 -8.92
CA GLU A 749 23.38 -22.42 -7.79
C GLU A 749 24.55 -21.49 -8.12
N ALA A 750 25.04 -21.51 -9.36
CA ALA A 750 26.05 -20.57 -9.82
C ALA A 750 25.47 -19.15 -9.85
N ILE A 751 24.25 -18.97 -10.36
CA ILE A 751 23.57 -17.66 -10.40
C ILE A 751 23.37 -17.12 -8.98
N THR A 752 22.81 -17.92 -8.07
CA THR A 752 22.51 -17.49 -6.69
C THR A 752 23.77 -17.23 -5.88
N SER A 753 24.81 -18.06 -6.01
CA SER A 753 26.09 -17.84 -5.33
C SER A 753 26.79 -16.56 -5.79
N HIS A 754 26.76 -16.24 -7.09
CA HIS A 754 27.33 -14.99 -7.60
C HIS A 754 26.53 -13.76 -7.17
N LEU A 755 25.20 -13.84 -7.15
CA LEU A 755 24.36 -12.76 -6.60
C LEU A 755 24.61 -12.54 -5.11
N SER A 756 24.79 -13.62 -4.35
CA SER A 756 25.17 -13.55 -2.92
C SER A 756 26.54 -12.91 -2.75
N TRP A 757 27.55 -13.36 -3.51
CA TRP A 757 28.88 -12.77 -3.50
C TRP A 757 28.87 -11.28 -3.85
N ALA A 758 28.14 -10.88 -4.89
CA ALA A 758 28.01 -9.47 -5.28
C ALA A 758 27.35 -8.64 -4.18
N SER A 759 26.30 -9.17 -3.55
CA SER A 759 25.61 -8.53 -2.43
C SER A 759 26.51 -8.35 -1.20
N LEU A 760 27.29 -9.39 -0.87
CA LEU A 760 28.28 -9.35 0.21
C LEU A 760 29.40 -8.37 -0.11
N PHE A 761 29.93 -8.41 -1.33
CA PHE A 761 30.99 -7.52 -1.79
C PHE A 761 30.53 -6.06 -1.71
N LEU A 762 29.40 -5.72 -2.33
CA LEU A 762 28.86 -4.36 -2.31
C LEU A 762 28.52 -3.92 -0.88
N GLY A 763 27.85 -4.80 -0.12
CA GLY A 763 27.45 -4.53 1.26
C GLY A 763 28.64 -4.24 2.17
N PHE A 764 29.64 -5.13 2.22
CA PHE A 764 30.82 -4.95 3.08
C PHE A 764 31.65 -3.72 2.72
N HIS A 765 31.93 -3.49 1.44
CA HIS A 765 32.80 -2.38 1.04
C HIS A 765 32.09 -1.02 1.14
N THR A 766 30.84 -0.92 0.67
CA THR A 766 30.08 0.35 0.74
C THR A 766 29.90 0.76 2.20
N LEU A 767 29.45 -0.18 3.03
CA LEU A 767 29.27 0.06 4.46
C LEU A 767 30.60 0.37 5.15
N GLY A 768 31.67 -0.37 4.85
CA GLY A 768 33.01 -0.13 5.39
C GLY A 768 33.55 1.27 5.08
N LEU A 769 33.31 1.77 3.86
CA LEU A 769 33.70 3.14 3.46
C LEU A 769 32.94 4.21 4.25
N TYR A 770 31.61 4.08 4.40
CA TYR A 770 30.82 5.00 5.20
C TYR A 770 31.31 5.05 6.65
N VAL A 771 31.62 3.90 7.22
CA VAL A 771 32.09 3.79 8.61
C VAL A 771 33.45 4.41 8.78
N HIS A 772 34.38 4.12 7.88
CA HIS A 772 35.68 4.78 7.87
C HIS A 772 35.50 6.30 7.85
N ASN A 773 34.62 6.80 6.97
CA ASN A 773 34.37 8.23 6.83
C ASN A 773 33.75 8.86 8.08
N ASP A 774 32.79 8.19 8.71
CA ASP A 774 32.17 8.65 9.97
C ASP A 774 33.18 8.68 11.12
N VAL A 775 34.05 7.67 11.23
CA VAL A 775 35.11 7.63 12.25
C VAL A 775 36.13 8.76 12.04
N MET A 776 36.55 9.00 10.81
CA MET A 776 37.47 10.10 10.48
C MET A 776 36.83 11.46 10.78
N LEU A 777 35.54 11.64 10.55
CA LEU A 777 34.80 12.85 10.94
C LEU A 777 34.71 12.99 12.47
N ALA A 778 34.35 11.92 13.17
CA ALA A 778 34.21 11.93 14.62
C ALA A 778 35.53 12.28 15.35
N PHE A 779 36.67 11.88 14.79
CA PHE A 779 37.99 12.25 15.30
C PHE A 779 38.49 13.62 14.83
N GLY A 780 37.68 14.39 14.12
CA GLY A 780 38.06 15.73 13.64
C GLY A 780 39.13 15.72 12.55
N THR A 781 39.29 14.59 11.86
CA THR A 781 40.25 14.41 10.74
C THR A 781 39.53 14.10 9.43
N PRO A 782 38.64 14.98 8.92
CA PRO A 782 37.88 14.75 7.70
C PRO A 782 38.76 14.52 6.46
N GLU A 783 39.99 15.04 6.44
CA GLU A 783 40.96 14.84 5.36
C GLU A 783 41.38 13.38 5.15
N LYS A 784 41.14 12.52 6.14
CA LYS A 784 41.42 11.08 6.07
C LYS A 784 40.25 10.25 5.55
N GLN A 785 39.12 10.88 5.22
CA GLN A 785 38.01 10.17 4.58
C GLN A 785 38.44 9.55 3.25
N ILE A 786 37.86 8.40 2.94
CA ILE A 786 37.98 7.77 1.63
C ILE A 786 36.81 8.27 0.80
N LEU A 787 37.08 9.29 -0.01
CA LEU A 787 36.14 9.85 -0.98
C LEU A 787 36.57 9.41 -2.37
N ILE A 788 35.80 8.51 -2.97
CA ILE A 788 36.08 8.00 -4.31
C ILE A 788 35.26 8.83 -5.29
N GLU A 789 35.95 9.53 -6.18
CA GLU A 789 35.30 10.29 -7.24
C GLU A 789 34.51 9.36 -8.18
N PRO A 790 33.25 9.67 -8.51
CA PRO A 790 32.44 8.89 -9.42
C PRO A 790 32.84 9.16 -10.89
N ILE A 791 34.12 8.92 -11.23
CA ILE A 791 34.75 9.26 -12.51
C ILE A 791 33.95 8.72 -13.69
N PHE A 792 33.45 7.48 -13.61
CA PHE A 792 32.64 6.90 -14.70
C PHE A 792 31.32 7.65 -14.91
N ALA A 793 30.65 8.08 -13.85
CA ALA A 793 29.41 8.86 -13.97
C ALA A 793 29.69 10.29 -14.44
N GLN A 794 30.75 10.93 -13.94
CA GLN A 794 31.19 12.25 -14.40
C GLN A 794 31.61 12.22 -15.88
N TRP A 795 32.30 11.16 -16.30
CA TRP A 795 32.66 10.92 -17.69
C TRP A 795 31.40 10.76 -18.57
N ILE A 796 30.37 10.03 -18.13
CA ILE A 796 29.08 9.94 -18.85
C ILE A 796 28.41 11.32 -18.94
N GLN A 797 28.37 12.09 -17.85
CA GLN A 797 27.83 13.46 -17.89
C GLN A 797 28.61 14.36 -18.84
N SER A 798 29.93 14.21 -18.90
CA SER A 798 30.78 14.96 -19.82
C SER A 798 30.60 14.50 -21.27
N ALA A 799 30.42 13.20 -21.50
CA ALA A 799 30.03 12.65 -22.79
C ALA A 799 28.68 13.21 -23.27
N HIS A 800 27.76 13.53 -22.34
CA HIS A 800 26.50 14.22 -22.62
C HIS A 800 26.63 15.75 -22.78
N GLY A 801 27.82 16.33 -22.61
CA GLY A 801 28.07 17.76 -22.86
C GLY A 801 28.27 18.62 -21.62
N LYS A 802 28.32 18.03 -20.42
CA LYS A 802 28.66 18.76 -19.20
C LYS A 802 30.15 19.07 -19.13
N THR A 803 30.49 20.35 -19.24
CA THR A 803 31.87 20.83 -19.40
C THR A 803 32.61 20.99 -18.07
N SER A 804 31.88 21.08 -16.94
CA SER A 804 32.43 21.34 -15.60
C SER A 804 33.46 20.32 -15.11
N TYR A 805 33.49 19.11 -15.68
CA TYR A 805 34.41 18.03 -15.27
C TYR A 805 35.70 17.96 -16.11
N GLY A 806 35.79 18.65 -17.25
CA GLY A 806 37.03 18.77 -18.02
C GLY A 806 37.51 17.53 -18.79
N PHE A 807 36.66 16.52 -19.05
CA PHE A 807 37.06 15.30 -19.79
C PHE A 807 37.21 15.49 -21.32
N ASP A 808 36.70 16.58 -21.90
CA ASP A 808 36.77 16.91 -23.34
C ASP A 808 36.47 15.71 -24.27
N VAL A 809 35.28 15.12 -24.12
CA VAL A 809 34.87 13.88 -24.81
C VAL A 809 33.45 13.97 -25.37
N LEU A 810 33.23 13.41 -26.56
CA LEU A 810 31.92 13.38 -27.24
C LEU A 810 31.26 14.77 -27.28
N LEU A 811 30.13 14.99 -26.60
CA LEU A 811 29.40 16.26 -26.67
C LEU A 811 30.02 17.40 -25.84
N SER A 812 30.97 17.12 -24.94
CA SER A 812 31.74 18.19 -24.28
C SER A 812 32.91 18.69 -25.14
N SER A 813 33.27 17.96 -26.20
CA SER A 813 34.32 18.34 -27.13
C SER A 813 33.76 18.97 -28.40
N THR A 814 34.04 20.26 -28.60
CA THR A 814 33.53 21.02 -29.76
C THR A 814 34.06 20.53 -31.10
N ASN A 815 35.15 19.77 -31.11
CA ASN A 815 35.76 19.19 -32.32
C ASN A 815 35.28 17.76 -32.63
N SER A 816 34.48 17.15 -31.74
CA SER A 816 34.00 15.78 -31.90
C SER A 816 32.97 15.65 -33.04
N PRO A 817 32.98 14.55 -33.82
CA PRO A 817 31.92 14.24 -34.78
C PRO A 817 30.52 14.25 -34.15
N ALA A 818 30.40 13.77 -32.91
CA ALA A 818 29.12 13.75 -32.18
C ALA A 818 28.58 15.17 -31.92
N PHE A 819 29.46 16.10 -31.56
CA PHE A 819 29.10 17.51 -31.37
C PHE A 819 28.68 18.16 -32.70
N ASN A 820 29.49 17.95 -33.74
CA ASN A 820 29.26 18.55 -35.05
C ASN A 820 27.93 18.08 -35.69
N ALA A 821 27.55 16.81 -35.49
CA ALA A 821 26.29 16.27 -36.01
C ALA A 821 25.03 16.88 -35.36
N GLY A 822 25.09 17.23 -34.06
CA GLY A 822 23.94 17.77 -33.32
C GLY A 822 23.85 19.30 -33.31
N ARG A 823 24.93 20.02 -33.64
CA ARG A 823 25.11 21.47 -33.41
C ARG A 823 24.02 22.36 -34.00
N SER A 824 23.34 21.94 -35.06
CA SER A 824 22.29 22.74 -35.73
C SER A 824 20.86 22.29 -35.46
N ILE A 825 20.65 21.30 -34.58
CA ILE A 825 19.32 20.71 -34.32
C ILE A 825 18.97 20.85 -32.83
N TRP A 826 19.16 19.80 -32.01
CA TRP A 826 18.77 19.78 -30.58
C TRP A 826 19.92 20.16 -29.62
N LEU A 827 21.16 20.09 -30.10
CA LEU A 827 22.33 20.13 -29.22
C LEU A 827 22.54 21.49 -28.53
N PRO A 828 22.33 22.65 -29.17
CA PRO A 828 22.50 23.94 -28.48
C PRO A 828 21.56 24.10 -27.27
N GLY A 829 20.28 23.73 -27.43
CA GLY A 829 19.30 23.79 -26.35
C GLY A 829 19.62 22.80 -25.23
N TRP A 830 20.06 21.60 -25.58
CA TRP A 830 20.54 20.60 -24.63
C TRP A 830 21.78 21.06 -23.84
N LEU A 831 22.79 21.59 -24.52
CA LEU A 831 24.04 22.06 -23.89
C LEU A 831 23.79 23.21 -22.91
N ASN A 832 22.83 24.08 -23.22
CA ASN A 832 22.40 25.15 -22.32
C ASN A 832 21.60 24.64 -21.10
N ALA A 833 20.99 23.46 -21.19
CA ALA A 833 20.23 22.88 -20.07
C ALA A 833 21.10 22.03 -19.13
N ILE A 834 22.14 21.37 -19.66
CA ILE A 834 23.01 20.46 -18.89
C ILE A 834 24.18 21.18 -18.17
N ASN A 835 24.55 22.39 -18.63
CA ASN A 835 25.55 23.26 -18.00
C ASN A 835 24.84 24.42 -17.31
#